data_AF-A0A419IC00-F1
#
_entry.id   AF-A0A419IC00-F1
#
_cell.length_a   1.000
_cell.length_b   1.000
_cell.length_c   1.000
_cell.angle_alpha   90.00
_cell.angle_beta   90.00
_cell.angle_gamma   90.00
#
_symmetry.space_group_name_H-M   'P 1'
#
loop_
_entity.id
_entity.type
_entity.pdbx_description
1 polymer ?
#
loop_
_entity_poly.entity_id
_entity_poly.type
_entity_poly.pdbx_seq_one_letter_code
_entity_poly.pdbx_strand_id
1 'polypeptide(L)'
;MSIFDRFRRSRRAATPAGDSPYLSGEARQQVWTEVAARHEQLLRDSGFLPADARAAAEAFATRHAVIEPAVAQRITDAGWTAMNQAWRARDYVSGNAGFRQAVQEECARAGVAEADFYRANPDLLHMAWPDTVARDGDQPPVFDPAHEGEREREQEREYQEFLGRTAIVENSGAAGIGESHDAGPRLDRVADESADREAADRAAYHEEAEREYWAERRRAADELTDEQARDILAQAAELDQHTSGCQQSVENCATCSAEEHDSAAYFWDSVTAAHDRLAGLTAEPIGEVDVNDAPWRWNTPAVSGVPERAPEPGSWIARNLPASPNPARDSGEIDELFDDDGGWAQHQAELREDRAYITARAGQLGVEQAREIVRQDEDIAGHLAGCNLDVSQCAACSAEERDDGSFWKLEVRAAQERLAGLHTEPEPERWTYLNLPGARAAEGPERDTDFELPARVEVREEEAEFLGQAWNLARQGREFADPDDRARLAEPIEESYLRQDEFAAALSIEEACAILSRAAELDEHAGSCSVPLEDCPTCSAQQHRTAGPSWSALAAAYTRLDGVSAAEIAAAGSTPGAPERAPEPGSWIARNLPAGVPVVLDRDYEPEFLTAEEDEAEQLAYDAGDAGVAPYTGMADAVHHRGRFVAHRPAVADPAGTGTDEVLARIDAVLAEPEPPQLDEELRQCRQAVAEAEDAAHRVAVETEDAARAERCARWNTDDEAGTAVGVTDEQGQA
;
A
#
# COMPACT_ATOMS: atom_id res chain seq x y z
N MET A 1 21.27 -26.67 -6.93
CA MET A 1 20.31 -27.79 -6.99
C MET A 1 20.20 -28.37 -5.59
N SER A 2 19.13 -28.02 -4.87
CA SER A 2 19.01 -28.28 -3.44
C SER A 2 18.59 -29.73 -3.15
N ILE A 3 18.67 -30.16 -1.89
CA ILE A 3 18.14 -31.45 -1.42
C ILE A 3 16.64 -31.60 -1.77
N PHE A 4 15.88 -30.51 -1.75
CA PHE A 4 14.46 -30.48 -2.12
C PHE A 4 14.22 -30.73 -3.61
N ASP A 5 15.12 -30.31 -4.50
CA ASP A 5 15.02 -30.59 -5.95
C ASP A 5 15.21 -32.08 -6.27
N ARG A 6 16.11 -32.76 -5.54
CA ARG A 6 16.27 -34.22 -5.66
C ARG A 6 15.05 -34.97 -5.13
N PHE A 7 14.40 -34.41 -4.10
CA PHE A 7 13.19 -34.96 -3.51
C PHE A 7 12.00 -34.90 -4.48
N ARG A 8 11.77 -33.75 -5.14
CA ARG A 8 10.68 -33.58 -6.13
C ARG A 8 10.86 -34.46 -7.37
N ARG A 9 12.08 -34.61 -7.89
CA ARG A 9 12.33 -35.41 -9.11
C ARG A 9 12.21 -36.92 -8.90
N SER A 10 12.49 -37.43 -7.70
CA SER A 10 12.38 -38.87 -7.39
C SER A 10 10.93 -39.32 -7.13
N ARG A 11 10.03 -38.37 -6.83
CA ARG A 11 8.62 -38.62 -6.48
C ARG A 11 7.74 -39.10 -7.64
N ARG A 12 8.15 -38.86 -8.89
CA ARG A 12 7.41 -39.31 -10.10
C ARG A 12 7.55 -40.81 -10.40
N ALA A 13 8.31 -41.57 -9.59
CA ALA A 13 8.66 -42.97 -9.87
C ALA A 13 8.04 -44.00 -8.89
N ALA A 14 7.17 -43.62 -7.96
CA ALA A 14 6.68 -44.54 -6.92
C ALA A 14 5.53 -45.47 -7.39
N THR A 15 5.60 -46.74 -6.99
CA THR A 15 4.69 -47.86 -7.33
C THR A 15 3.54 -48.05 -6.32
N PRO A 16 2.49 -48.85 -6.64
CA PRO A 16 1.21 -48.87 -5.91
C PRO A 16 1.20 -49.54 -4.52
N ALA A 17 2.35 -49.86 -3.92
CA ALA A 17 2.41 -50.82 -2.80
C ALA A 17 2.34 -50.20 -1.38
N GLY A 18 2.08 -48.90 -1.22
CA GLY A 18 1.69 -48.33 0.08
C GLY A 18 2.78 -48.20 1.16
N ASP A 19 4.00 -48.72 0.95
CA ASP A 19 5.12 -48.48 1.86
C ASP A 19 5.87 -47.19 1.47
N SER A 20 6.03 -46.29 2.45
CA SER A 20 6.92 -45.12 2.30
C SER A 20 8.34 -45.61 1.98
N PRO A 21 8.93 -45.22 0.85
CA PRO A 21 10.23 -45.75 0.42
C PRO A 21 11.41 -45.27 1.29
N TYR A 22 11.18 -44.43 2.29
CA TYR A 22 12.24 -43.77 3.06
C TYR A 22 12.34 -44.19 4.52
N LEU A 23 11.27 -44.71 5.13
CA LEU A 23 11.29 -45.11 6.54
C LEU A 23 10.61 -46.46 6.71
N SER A 24 11.38 -47.43 7.22
CA SER A 24 10.80 -48.67 7.75
C SER A 24 9.80 -48.35 8.87
N GLY A 25 8.89 -49.28 9.17
CA GLY A 25 7.96 -49.10 10.30
C GLY A 25 8.69 -48.78 11.61
N GLU A 26 9.89 -49.35 11.81
CA GLU A 26 10.75 -49.08 12.96
C GLU A 26 11.33 -47.65 12.94
N ALA A 27 11.81 -47.17 11.80
CA ALA A 27 12.31 -45.80 11.66
C ALA A 27 11.19 -44.75 11.83
N ARG A 28 9.95 -45.09 11.41
CA ARG A 28 8.78 -44.24 11.64
C ARG A 28 8.41 -44.16 13.13
N GLN A 29 8.46 -45.29 13.85
CA GLN A 29 8.28 -45.33 15.30
C GLN A 29 9.34 -44.46 16.02
N GLN A 30 10.57 -44.48 15.53
CA GLN A 30 11.69 -43.73 16.09
C GLN A 30 11.50 -42.21 15.92
N VAL A 31 11.10 -41.76 14.73
CA VAL A 31 10.76 -40.35 14.46
C VAL A 31 9.62 -39.86 15.36
N TRP A 32 8.57 -40.66 15.56
CA TRP A 32 7.47 -40.29 16.46
C TRP A 32 7.90 -40.21 17.92
N THR A 33 8.83 -41.07 18.35
CA THR A 33 9.40 -41.00 19.70
C THR A 33 10.20 -39.71 19.90
N GLU A 34 10.95 -39.26 18.89
CA GLU A 34 11.68 -37.99 18.93
C GLU A 34 10.75 -36.77 18.92
N VAL A 35 9.68 -36.80 18.13
CA VAL A 35 8.65 -35.74 18.11
C VAL A 35 7.95 -35.63 19.46
N ALA A 36 7.58 -36.77 20.07
CA ALA A 36 6.98 -36.79 21.41
C ALA A 36 7.93 -36.19 22.47
N ALA A 37 9.21 -36.57 22.45
CA ALA A 37 10.20 -36.03 23.38
C ALA A 37 10.40 -34.52 23.22
N ARG A 38 10.36 -34.02 21.98
CA ARG A 38 10.49 -32.57 21.71
C ARG A 38 9.25 -31.79 22.14
N HIS A 39 8.06 -32.34 21.95
CA HIS A 39 6.81 -31.75 22.41
C HIS A 39 6.71 -31.74 23.95
N GLU A 40 7.17 -32.81 24.62
CA GLU A 40 7.28 -32.87 26.07
C GLU A 40 8.21 -31.77 26.62
N GLN A 41 9.32 -31.49 25.94
CA GLN A 41 10.24 -30.42 26.32
C GLN A 41 9.62 -29.04 26.14
N LEU A 42 8.95 -28.78 25.01
CA LEU A 42 8.26 -27.50 24.78
C LEU A 42 7.22 -27.20 25.86
N LEU A 43 6.39 -28.19 26.21
CA LEU A 43 5.39 -28.00 27.26
C LEU A 43 6.02 -27.73 28.63
N ARG A 44 7.15 -28.36 28.96
CA ARG A 44 7.89 -28.05 30.19
C ARG A 44 8.42 -26.63 30.21
N ASP A 45 8.95 -26.18 29.08
CA ASP A 45 9.50 -24.82 28.95
C ASP A 45 8.38 -23.77 29.10
N SER A 46 7.14 -24.11 28.69
CA SER A 46 5.92 -23.32 28.94
C SER A 46 5.35 -23.46 30.37
N GLY A 47 6.04 -24.11 31.29
CA GLY A 47 5.66 -24.21 32.71
C GLY A 47 4.75 -25.39 33.07
N PHE A 48 4.48 -26.33 32.16
CA PHE A 48 3.73 -27.55 32.52
C PHE A 48 4.56 -28.45 33.43
N LEU A 49 3.89 -29.09 34.40
CA LEU A 49 4.53 -30.08 35.24
C LEU A 49 5.07 -31.23 34.37
N PRO A 50 6.25 -31.81 34.68
CA PRO A 50 6.88 -32.83 33.85
C PRO A 50 6.01 -34.05 33.54
N ALA A 51 5.07 -34.40 34.44
CA ALA A 51 4.12 -35.50 34.24
C ALA A 51 2.99 -35.13 33.26
N ASP A 52 2.49 -33.89 33.35
CA ASP A 52 1.41 -33.39 32.49
C ASP A 52 1.93 -33.12 31.07
N ALA A 53 3.13 -32.54 30.97
CA ALA A 53 3.84 -32.36 29.69
C ALA A 53 4.07 -33.70 28.97
N ARG A 54 4.47 -34.74 29.71
CA ARG A 54 4.66 -36.08 29.15
C ARG A 54 3.33 -36.71 28.72
N ALA A 55 2.30 -36.63 29.56
CA ALA A 55 0.98 -37.15 29.23
C ALA A 55 0.38 -36.46 27.98
N ALA A 56 0.54 -35.14 27.87
CA ALA A 56 0.10 -34.36 26.72
C ALA A 56 0.90 -34.70 25.45
N ALA A 57 2.22 -34.87 25.55
CA ALA A 57 3.07 -35.26 24.42
C ALA A 57 2.81 -36.70 23.95
N GLU A 58 2.58 -37.65 24.86
CA GLU A 58 2.16 -39.02 24.52
C GLU A 58 0.77 -39.05 23.87
N ALA A 59 -0.17 -38.23 24.36
CA ALA A 59 -1.48 -38.06 23.75
C ALA A 59 -1.38 -37.42 22.36
N PHE A 60 -0.50 -36.43 22.17
CA PHE A 60 -0.21 -35.82 20.86
C PHE A 60 0.37 -36.84 19.88
N ALA A 61 1.42 -37.56 20.28
CA ALA A 61 2.05 -38.58 19.43
C ALA A 61 1.10 -39.72 19.07
N THR A 62 0.25 -40.14 20.03
CA THR A 62 -0.78 -41.16 19.78
C THR A 62 -1.85 -40.65 18.80
N ARG A 63 -2.28 -39.39 18.92
CA ARG A 63 -3.24 -38.76 17.98
C ARG A 63 -2.68 -38.66 16.56
N HIS A 64 -1.43 -38.24 16.42
CA HIS A 64 -0.79 -38.08 15.11
C HIS A 64 -0.28 -39.40 14.49
N ALA A 65 -0.16 -40.49 15.26
CA ALA A 65 0.19 -41.80 14.73
C ALA A 65 -0.94 -42.44 13.90
N VAL A 66 -2.20 -41.99 14.08
CA VAL A 66 -3.38 -42.56 13.40
C VAL A 66 -3.44 -42.17 11.93
N ILE A 67 -2.89 -41.01 11.56
CA ILE A 67 -2.99 -40.44 10.22
C ILE A 67 -1.58 -40.19 9.69
N GLU A 68 -1.27 -40.77 8.53
CA GLU A 68 0.00 -40.49 7.86
C GLU A 68 0.10 -38.97 7.58
N PRO A 69 1.23 -38.29 7.90
CA PRO A 69 1.32 -36.83 7.74
C PRO A 69 0.96 -36.33 6.33
N ALA A 70 1.28 -37.12 5.29
CA ALA A 70 0.90 -36.80 3.91
C ALA A 70 -0.62 -36.91 3.64
N VAL A 71 -1.32 -37.76 4.38
CA VAL A 71 -2.78 -37.85 4.35
C VAL A 71 -3.39 -36.64 5.06
N ALA A 72 -2.90 -36.31 6.26
CA ALA A 72 -3.35 -35.15 7.01
C ALA A 72 -3.21 -33.86 6.19
N GLN A 73 -2.04 -33.62 5.59
CA GLN A 73 -1.81 -32.44 4.75
C GLN A 73 -2.77 -32.35 3.56
N ARG A 74 -3.04 -33.46 2.86
CA ARG A 74 -3.98 -33.45 1.72
C ARG A 74 -5.40 -33.10 2.14
N ILE A 75 -5.85 -33.60 3.29
CA ILE A 75 -7.17 -33.28 3.83
C ILE A 75 -7.23 -31.78 4.19
N THR A 76 -6.17 -31.26 4.82
CA THR A 76 -6.05 -29.83 5.15
C THR A 76 -6.05 -28.94 3.89
N ASP A 77 -5.26 -29.29 2.87
CA ASP A 77 -5.16 -28.54 1.61
C ASP A 77 -6.52 -28.47 0.88
N ALA A 78 -7.27 -29.58 0.88
CA ALA A 78 -8.60 -29.63 0.28
C ALA A 78 -9.61 -28.78 1.06
N GLY A 79 -9.59 -28.85 2.39
CA GLY A 79 -10.40 -27.99 3.26
C GLY A 79 -10.16 -26.51 2.98
N TRP A 80 -8.89 -26.08 3.04
CA TRP A 80 -8.49 -24.69 2.76
C TRP A 80 -8.88 -24.22 1.37
N THR A 81 -8.72 -25.08 0.36
CA THR A 81 -9.12 -24.75 -1.01
C THR A 81 -10.62 -24.47 -1.11
N ALA A 82 -11.46 -25.30 -0.47
CA ALA A 82 -12.90 -25.13 -0.48
C ALA A 82 -13.34 -23.86 0.27
N MET A 83 -12.72 -23.58 1.42
CA MET A 83 -13.00 -22.37 2.19
C MET A 83 -12.64 -21.09 1.42
N ASN A 84 -11.46 -21.06 0.80
CA ASN A 84 -11.04 -19.93 -0.03
C ASN A 84 -11.96 -19.70 -1.24
N GLN A 85 -12.48 -20.78 -1.84
CA GLN A 85 -13.45 -20.66 -2.94
C GLN A 85 -14.77 -20.02 -2.46
N ALA A 86 -15.26 -20.42 -1.29
CA ALA A 86 -16.49 -19.85 -0.74
C ALA A 86 -16.33 -18.40 -0.27
N TRP A 87 -15.18 -18.06 0.33
CA TRP A 87 -14.85 -16.67 0.68
C TRP A 87 -14.77 -15.77 -0.55
N ARG A 88 -14.17 -16.25 -1.65
CA ARG A 88 -14.18 -15.52 -2.93
C ARG A 88 -15.59 -15.32 -3.49
N ALA A 89 -16.51 -16.24 -3.19
CA ALA A 89 -17.93 -16.10 -3.53
C ALA A 89 -18.71 -15.21 -2.55
N ARG A 90 -18.06 -14.65 -1.52
CA ARG A 90 -18.67 -13.87 -0.41
C ARG A 90 -19.79 -14.60 0.33
N ASP A 91 -19.73 -15.93 0.36
CA ASP A 91 -20.72 -16.77 1.02
C ASP A 91 -20.08 -17.47 2.23
N TYR A 92 -20.04 -16.73 3.35
CA TYR A 92 -19.40 -17.18 4.58
C TYR A 92 -20.06 -18.44 5.16
N VAL A 93 -21.39 -18.53 5.08
CA VAL A 93 -22.14 -19.68 5.59
C VAL A 93 -21.85 -20.92 4.75
N SER A 94 -21.79 -20.78 3.43
CA SER A 94 -21.37 -21.91 2.58
C SER A 94 -19.87 -22.22 2.67
N GLY A 95 -19.04 -21.30 3.18
CA GLY A 95 -17.63 -21.54 3.42
C GLY A 95 -17.34 -22.63 4.44
N ASN A 96 -18.01 -22.61 5.58
CA ASN A 96 -17.84 -23.65 6.59
C ASN A 96 -18.47 -24.98 6.12
N ALA A 97 -19.59 -24.93 5.41
CA ALA A 97 -20.20 -26.12 4.80
C ALA A 97 -19.30 -26.75 3.71
N GLY A 98 -18.72 -25.92 2.84
CA GLY A 98 -17.80 -26.33 1.77
C GLY A 98 -16.49 -26.88 2.34
N PHE A 99 -15.92 -26.25 3.36
CA PHE A 99 -14.76 -26.78 4.10
C PHE A 99 -15.05 -28.16 4.67
N ARG A 100 -16.17 -28.32 5.38
CA ARG A 100 -16.59 -29.61 5.96
C ARG A 100 -16.76 -30.68 4.89
N GLN A 101 -17.46 -30.37 3.79
CA GLN A 101 -17.65 -31.31 2.69
C GLN A 101 -16.31 -31.75 2.09
N ALA A 102 -15.39 -30.81 1.85
CA ALA A 102 -14.08 -31.14 1.28
C ALA A 102 -13.24 -32.02 2.23
N VAL A 103 -13.25 -31.71 3.54
CA VAL A 103 -12.59 -32.54 4.56
C VAL A 103 -13.22 -33.93 4.62
N GLN A 104 -14.54 -34.03 4.58
CA GLN A 104 -15.27 -35.31 4.59
C GLN A 104 -14.92 -36.15 3.35
N GLU A 105 -14.91 -35.55 2.16
CA GLU A 105 -14.57 -36.23 0.91
C GLU A 105 -13.12 -36.74 0.88
N GLU A 106 -12.16 -35.94 1.36
CA GLU A 106 -10.76 -36.39 1.45
C GLU A 106 -10.54 -37.43 2.54
N CYS A 107 -11.19 -37.30 3.70
CA CYS A 107 -11.17 -38.32 4.75
C CYS A 107 -11.67 -39.66 4.21
N ALA A 108 -12.82 -39.65 3.52
CA ALA A 108 -13.38 -40.83 2.88
C ALA A 108 -12.44 -41.42 1.82
N ARG A 109 -11.80 -40.58 1.00
CA ARG A 109 -10.83 -41.02 -0.02
C ARG A 109 -9.56 -41.62 0.59
N ALA A 110 -9.13 -41.09 1.73
CA ALA A 110 -7.95 -41.56 2.44
C ALA A 110 -8.21 -42.77 3.35
N GLY A 111 -9.48 -43.15 3.56
CA GLY A 111 -9.87 -44.20 4.50
C GLY A 111 -9.65 -43.80 5.97
N VAL A 112 -9.70 -42.49 6.26
CA VAL A 112 -9.56 -41.93 7.61
C VAL A 112 -10.95 -41.56 8.12
N ALA A 113 -11.28 -41.91 9.36
CA ALA A 113 -12.51 -41.43 9.98
C ALA A 113 -12.39 -39.93 10.25
N GLU A 114 -13.38 -39.16 9.82
CA GLU A 114 -13.42 -37.69 10.00
C GLU A 114 -13.21 -37.27 11.46
N ALA A 115 -13.79 -38.02 12.41
CA ALA A 115 -13.60 -37.80 13.84
C ALA A 115 -12.14 -37.96 14.30
N ASP A 116 -11.38 -38.88 13.69
CA ASP A 116 -9.95 -39.07 14.00
C ASP A 116 -9.11 -37.95 13.39
N PHE A 117 -9.50 -37.43 12.22
CA PHE A 117 -8.85 -36.28 11.59
C PHE A 117 -8.98 -35.01 12.43
N TYR A 118 -10.19 -34.66 12.86
CA TYR A 118 -10.40 -33.48 13.72
C TYR A 118 -9.79 -33.65 15.11
N ARG A 119 -9.76 -34.87 15.67
CA ARG A 119 -9.02 -35.13 16.92
C ARG A 119 -7.52 -34.92 16.77
N ALA A 120 -6.95 -35.20 15.60
CA ALA A 120 -5.55 -34.94 15.29
C ALA A 120 -5.27 -33.46 14.93
N ASN A 121 -6.29 -32.69 14.52
CA ASN A 121 -6.16 -31.31 14.07
C ASN A 121 -7.28 -30.43 14.68
N PRO A 122 -7.20 -30.11 15.98
CA PRO A 122 -8.26 -29.37 16.67
C PRO A 122 -8.49 -27.97 16.09
N ASP A 123 -7.47 -27.29 15.58
CA ASP A 123 -7.63 -25.96 14.95
C ASP A 123 -8.53 -26.02 13.70
N LEU A 124 -8.48 -27.12 12.95
CA LEU A 124 -9.37 -27.34 11.82
C LEU A 124 -10.80 -27.67 12.26
N LEU A 125 -10.97 -28.21 13.47
CA LEU A 125 -12.29 -28.42 14.06
C LEU A 125 -12.94 -27.07 14.41
N HIS A 126 -12.18 -26.11 14.94
CA HIS A 126 -12.68 -24.76 15.17
C HIS A 126 -13.19 -24.08 13.91
N MET A 127 -12.49 -24.26 12.79
CA MET A 127 -12.92 -23.70 11.50
C MET A 127 -14.15 -24.41 10.94
N ALA A 128 -14.21 -25.73 11.06
CA ALA A 128 -15.35 -26.51 10.58
C ALA A 128 -16.61 -26.31 11.44
N TRP A 129 -16.44 -26.13 12.75
CA TRP A 129 -17.51 -26.14 13.76
C TRP A 129 -17.26 -25.09 14.86
N PRO A 130 -17.29 -23.79 14.53
CA PRO A 130 -16.94 -22.73 15.49
C PRO A 130 -17.80 -22.77 16.76
N ASP A 131 -19.09 -23.07 16.63
CA ASP A 131 -20.04 -23.15 17.75
C ASP A 131 -19.79 -24.33 18.69
N THR A 132 -19.17 -25.41 18.19
CA THR A 132 -18.91 -26.60 19.01
C THR A 132 -17.84 -26.29 20.05
N VAL A 133 -16.81 -25.53 19.66
CA VAL A 133 -15.72 -25.24 20.58
C VAL A 133 -16.03 -24.09 21.55
N ALA A 134 -16.83 -23.11 21.12
CA ALA A 134 -17.34 -22.06 22.01
C ALA A 134 -18.15 -22.65 23.19
N ARG A 135 -18.80 -23.81 22.98
CA ARG A 135 -19.67 -24.44 23.98
C ARG A 135 -18.92 -25.35 24.95
N ASP A 136 -17.97 -26.14 24.47
CA ASP A 136 -17.36 -27.21 25.28
C ASP A 136 -16.18 -26.72 26.15
N GLY A 137 -15.76 -25.46 25.98
CA GLY A 137 -14.69 -24.82 26.76
C GLY A 137 -13.36 -25.58 26.64
N ASP A 138 -12.56 -25.63 27.70
CA ASP A 138 -11.25 -26.32 27.72
C ASP A 138 -11.35 -27.85 27.73
N GLN A 139 -12.56 -28.44 27.72
CA GLN A 139 -12.68 -29.89 27.68
C GLN A 139 -12.43 -30.38 26.24
N PRO A 140 -11.56 -31.40 26.03
CA PRO A 140 -11.32 -31.93 24.71
C PRO A 140 -12.65 -32.46 24.14
N PRO A 141 -13.20 -31.86 23.08
CA PRO A 141 -14.52 -32.21 22.60
C PRO A 141 -14.52 -33.68 22.20
N VAL A 142 -15.50 -34.43 22.69
CA VAL A 142 -15.81 -35.75 22.13
C VAL A 142 -16.54 -35.47 20.82
N PHE A 143 -15.76 -35.11 19.79
CA PHE A 143 -16.30 -34.76 18.49
C PHE A 143 -16.80 -36.01 17.78
N ASP A 144 -18.12 -36.10 17.63
CA ASP A 144 -18.82 -37.05 16.78
C ASP A 144 -19.46 -36.27 15.61
N PRO A 145 -18.91 -36.36 14.39
CA PRO A 145 -19.44 -35.64 13.22
C PRO A 145 -20.92 -35.95 12.95
N ALA A 146 -21.38 -37.16 13.28
CA ALA A 146 -22.78 -37.54 13.09
C ALA A 146 -23.69 -36.82 14.09
N HIS A 147 -23.25 -36.69 15.34
CA HIS A 147 -23.99 -35.98 16.39
C HIS A 147 -24.04 -34.48 16.10
N GLU A 148 -22.91 -33.88 15.75
CA GLU A 148 -22.87 -32.45 15.45
C GLU A 148 -23.67 -32.12 14.18
N GLY A 149 -23.64 -32.98 13.16
CA GLY A 149 -24.52 -32.84 11.99
C GLY A 149 -26.02 -33.04 12.29
N GLU A 150 -26.38 -33.77 13.34
CA GLU A 150 -27.77 -33.87 13.79
C GLU A 150 -28.20 -32.66 14.61
N ARG A 151 -27.29 -32.12 15.44
CA ARG A 151 -27.50 -30.90 16.21
C ARG A 151 -27.66 -29.67 15.33
N GLU A 152 -26.84 -29.51 14.29
CA GLU A 152 -26.99 -28.40 13.35
C GLU A 152 -28.35 -28.46 12.64
N ARG A 153 -28.77 -29.66 12.21
CA ARG A 153 -30.13 -29.86 11.67
C ARG A 153 -31.22 -29.57 12.70
N GLU A 154 -30.96 -29.79 13.98
CA GLU A 154 -31.88 -29.42 15.06
C GLU A 154 -31.92 -27.91 15.28
N GLN A 155 -30.77 -27.23 15.33
CA GLN A 155 -30.67 -25.77 15.41
C GLN A 155 -31.32 -25.10 14.20
N GLU A 156 -31.12 -25.63 12.99
CA GLU A 156 -31.78 -25.14 11.79
C GLU A 156 -33.30 -25.32 11.89
N ARG A 157 -33.79 -26.46 12.41
CA ARG A 157 -35.22 -26.65 12.69
C ARG A 157 -35.73 -25.67 13.75
N GLU A 158 -35.00 -25.47 14.84
CA GLU A 158 -35.36 -24.54 15.92
C GLU A 158 -35.36 -23.10 15.42
N TYR A 159 -34.40 -22.72 14.57
CA TYR A 159 -34.32 -21.41 13.95
C TYR A 159 -35.48 -21.20 12.96
N GLN A 160 -35.78 -22.19 12.12
CA GLN A 160 -36.96 -22.17 11.23
C GLN A 160 -38.27 -22.11 12.02
N GLU A 161 -38.37 -22.83 13.15
CA GLU A 161 -39.53 -22.75 14.03
C GLU A 161 -39.60 -21.40 14.76
N PHE A 162 -38.46 -20.83 15.17
CA PHE A 162 -38.36 -19.50 15.75
C PHE A 162 -38.82 -18.44 14.76
N LEU A 163 -38.30 -18.45 13.53
CA LEU A 163 -38.74 -17.56 12.44
C LEU A 163 -40.23 -17.74 12.14
N GLY A 164 -40.71 -18.98 12.13
CA GLY A 164 -42.14 -19.27 11.99
C GLY A 164 -42.97 -18.69 13.14
N ARG A 165 -42.47 -18.70 14.38
CA ARG A 165 -43.14 -18.13 15.56
C ARG A 165 -43.07 -16.61 15.60
N THR A 166 -41.95 -15.98 15.27
CA THR A 166 -41.83 -14.52 15.21
C THR A 166 -42.71 -13.93 14.11
N ALA A 167 -42.78 -14.58 12.94
CA ALA A 167 -43.72 -14.23 11.88
C ALA A 167 -45.21 -14.31 12.33
N ILE A 168 -45.54 -15.18 13.30
CA ILE A 168 -46.87 -15.26 13.91
C ILE A 168 -47.08 -14.16 14.97
N VAL A 169 -46.08 -13.85 15.78
CA VAL A 169 -46.20 -12.86 16.88
C VAL A 169 -46.31 -11.43 16.33
N GLU A 170 -45.54 -11.09 15.30
CA GLU A 170 -45.62 -9.75 14.67
C GLU A 170 -46.95 -9.56 13.92
N ASN A 171 -47.54 -10.63 13.36
CA ASN A 171 -48.88 -10.58 12.77
C ASN A 171 -50.01 -10.60 13.80
N SER A 172 -49.76 -11.03 15.03
CA SER A 172 -50.76 -11.07 16.10
C SER A 172 -50.98 -9.71 16.77
N GLY A 173 -50.01 -8.78 16.68
CA GLY A 173 -50.10 -7.44 17.25
C GLY A 173 -51.12 -6.52 16.57
N ALA A 174 -51.51 -6.81 15.32
CA ALA A 174 -52.48 -6.02 14.56
C ALA A 174 -53.93 -6.56 14.61
N ALA A 175 -54.15 -7.78 15.14
CA ALA A 175 -55.44 -8.46 15.08
C ALA A 175 -56.25 -8.33 16.38
N GLY A 176 -56.48 -7.10 16.82
CA GLY A 176 -57.51 -6.77 17.80
C GLY A 176 -58.91 -6.66 17.20
N ILE A 177 -59.28 -7.43 16.16
CA ILE A 177 -60.63 -7.41 15.57
C ILE A 177 -61.04 -8.79 15.06
N GLY A 178 -61.92 -9.47 15.80
CA GLY A 178 -63.01 -10.31 15.30
C GLY A 178 -62.67 -11.56 14.47
N GLU A 179 -62.87 -12.73 15.09
CA GLU A 179 -62.95 -14.05 14.47
C GLU A 179 -63.75 -14.04 13.14
N SER A 180 -63.06 -14.16 12.01
CA SER A 180 -63.68 -14.56 10.74
C SER A 180 -62.82 -15.63 10.07
N HIS A 181 -63.42 -16.80 9.86
CA HIS A 181 -62.78 -18.04 9.41
C HIS A 181 -62.36 -18.07 7.92
N ASP A 182 -62.10 -16.91 7.30
CA ASP A 182 -61.83 -16.76 5.86
C ASP A 182 -60.47 -16.06 5.55
N ALA A 183 -59.55 -16.01 6.51
CA ALA A 183 -58.31 -15.21 6.39
C ALA A 183 -57.08 -15.93 5.78
N GLY A 184 -57.14 -17.25 5.55
CA GLY A 184 -55.98 -18.04 5.08
C GLY A 184 -55.28 -17.48 3.82
N PRO A 185 -56.00 -17.12 2.73
CA PRO A 185 -55.37 -16.60 1.52
C PRO A 185 -54.80 -15.18 1.63
N ARG A 186 -55.10 -14.45 2.71
CA ARG A 186 -54.63 -13.07 2.91
C ARG A 186 -53.29 -13.01 3.61
N LEU A 187 -52.95 -13.99 4.44
CA LEU A 187 -51.69 -13.99 5.18
C LEU A 187 -50.51 -14.39 4.30
N ASP A 188 -50.68 -15.39 3.43
CA ASP A 188 -49.66 -15.78 2.44
C ASP A 188 -49.30 -14.59 1.55
N ARG A 189 -50.31 -13.80 1.15
CA ARG A 189 -50.11 -12.60 0.33
C ARG A 189 -49.33 -11.50 1.07
N VAL A 190 -49.54 -11.31 2.37
CA VAL A 190 -48.82 -10.29 3.15
C VAL A 190 -47.36 -10.72 3.39
N ALA A 191 -47.12 -12.02 3.60
CA ALA A 191 -45.77 -12.56 3.70
C ALA A 191 -45.00 -12.42 2.37
N ASP A 192 -45.64 -12.75 1.24
CA ASP A 192 -45.08 -12.54 -0.10
C ASP A 192 -44.79 -11.05 -0.35
N GLU A 193 -45.73 -10.16 -0.02
CA GLU A 193 -45.56 -8.70 -0.16
C GLU A 193 -44.46 -8.13 0.77
N SER A 194 -44.18 -8.76 1.91
CA SER A 194 -43.09 -8.38 2.82
C SER A 194 -41.73 -8.88 2.32
N ALA A 195 -41.65 -10.13 1.88
CA ALA A 195 -40.44 -10.70 1.29
C ALA A 195 -40.04 -9.97 -0.01
N ASP A 196 -41.02 -9.60 -0.83
CA ASP A 196 -40.80 -8.79 -2.03
C ASP A 196 -40.28 -7.38 -1.67
N ARG A 197 -40.74 -6.80 -0.55
CA ARG A 197 -40.26 -5.50 -0.07
C ARG A 197 -38.83 -5.59 0.44
N GLU A 198 -38.50 -6.57 1.28
CA GLU A 198 -37.13 -6.80 1.76
C GLU A 198 -36.17 -7.13 0.61
N ALA A 199 -36.63 -7.87 -0.41
CA ALA A 199 -35.86 -8.11 -1.62
C ALA A 199 -35.63 -6.82 -2.41
N ALA A 200 -36.65 -5.95 -2.53
CA ALA A 200 -36.53 -4.65 -3.18
C ALA A 200 -35.58 -3.71 -2.41
N ASP A 201 -35.67 -3.67 -1.07
CA ASP A 201 -34.82 -2.84 -0.22
C ASP A 201 -33.36 -3.30 -0.26
N ARG A 202 -33.10 -4.62 -0.25
CA ARG A 202 -31.74 -5.16 -0.47
C ARG A 202 -31.21 -4.84 -1.87
N ALA A 203 -32.05 -4.94 -2.90
CA ALA A 203 -31.66 -4.59 -4.26
C ALA A 203 -31.31 -3.10 -4.37
N ALA A 204 -32.12 -2.23 -3.74
CA ALA A 204 -31.86 -0.79 -3.70
C ALA A 204 -30.57 -0.45 -2.93
N TYR A 205 -30.31 -1.12 -1.81
CA TYR A 205 -29.06 -0.99 -1.05
C TYR A 205 -27.84 -1.42 -1.88
N HIS A 206 -27.92 -2.56 -2.56
CA HIS A 206 -26.84 -3.02 -3.45
C HIS A 206 -26.61 -2.04 -4.61
N GLU A 207 -27.67 -1.50 -5.22
CA GLU A 207 -27.56 -0.50 -6.29
C GLU A 207 -26.97 0.82 -5.80
N GLU A 208 -27.25 1.23 -4.57
CA GLU A 208 -26.62 2.41 -3.94
C GLU A 208 -25.15 2.17 -3.62
N ALA A 209 -24.80 1.03 -3.01
CA ALA A 209 -23.42 0.67 -2.72
C ALA A 209 -22.58 0.52 -4.01
N GLU A 210 -23.14 -0.05 -5.08
CA GLU A 210 -22.48 -0.09 -6.39
C GLU A 210 -22.28 1.33 -6.95
N ARG A 211 -23.29 2.20 -6.86
CA ARG A 211 -23.17 3.60 -7.31
C ARG A 211 -22.08 4.36 -6.55
N GLU A 212 -22.00 4.19 -5.24
CA GLU A 212 -20.97 4.81 -4.40
C GLU A 212 -19.57 4.28 -4.74
N TYR A 213 -19.41 2.96 -4.87
CA TYR A 213 -18.17 2.32 -5.31
C TYR A 213 -17.71 2.84 -6.68
N TRP A 214 -18.59 2.91 -7.68
CA TRP A 214 -18.26 3.45 -8.99
C TRP A 214 -17.98 4.97 -8.97
N ALA A 215 -18.53 5.71 -8.01
CA ALA A 215 -18.23 7.13 -7.82
C ALA A 215 -16.87 7.35 -7.15
N GLU A 216 -16.50 6.51 -6.18
CA GLU A 216 -15.19 6.53 -5.54
C GLU A 216 -14.08 6.09 -6.50
N ARG A 217 -14.29 5.01 -7.25
CA ARG A 217 -13.36 4.55 -8.29
C ARG A 217 -13.11 5.61 -9.37
N ARG A 218 -14.15 6.34 -9.80
CA ARG A 218 -13.99 7.47 -10.73
C ARG A 218 -13.22 8.63 -10.12
N ARG A 219 -13.50 8.98 -8.85
CA ARG A 219 -12.71 10.00 -8.13
C ARG A 219 -11.23 9.63 -8.07
N ALA A 220 -10.91 8.38 -7.71
CA ALA A 220 -9.54 7.88 -7.69
C ALA A 220 -8.88 7.94 -9.09
N ALA A 221 -9.61 7.63 -10.16
CA ALA A 221 -9.10 7.77 -11.52
C ALA A 221 -8.87 9.24 -11.92
N ASP A 222 -9.76 10.15 -11.52
CA ASP A 222 -9.66 11.59 -11.80
C ASP A 222 -8.51 12.26 -11.04
N GLU A 223 -8.15 11.73 -9.87
CA GLU A 223 -7.02 12.19 -9.04
C GLU A 223 -5.65 11.77 -9.61
N LEU A 224 -5.59 10.75 -10.46
CA LEU A 224 -4.35 10.29 -11.09
C LEU A 224 -4.00 11.15 -12.32
N THR A 225 -2.74 11.59 -12.39
CA THR A 225 -2.19 12.11 -13.65
C THR A 225 -1.97 10.98 -14.66
N ASP A 226 -1.90 11.33 -15.94
CA ASP A 226 -1.64 10.34 -17.01
C ASP A 226 -0.28 9.65 -16.84
N GLU A 227 0.70 10.33 -16.27
CA GLU A 227 2.02 9.78 -15.96
C GLU A 227 1.94 8.80 -14.80
N GLN A 228 1.30 9.19 -13.69
CA GLN A 228 1.07 8.30 -12.54
C GLN A 228 0.29 7.05 -12.96
N ALA A 229 -0.75 7.19 -13.79
CA ALA A 229 -1.50 6.05 -14.29
C ALA A 229 -0.63 5.10 -15.13
N ARG A 230 0.29 5.61 -15.98
CA ARG A 230 1.23 4.76 -16.72
C ARG A 230 2.24 4.09 -15.81
N ASP A 231 2.76 4.79 -14.81
CA ASP A 231 3.72 4.24 -13.85
C ASP A 231 3.10 3.12 -13.01
N ILE A 232 1.87 3.29 -12.53
CA ILE A 232 1.13 2.25 -11.79
C ILE A 232 0.95 1.00 -12.67
N LEU A 233 0.57 1.18 -13.94
CA LEU A 233 0.41 0.04 -14.86
C LEU A 233 1.74 -0.62 -15.23
N ALA A 234 2.83 0.15 -15.31
CA ALA A 234 4.17 -0.39 -15.51
C ALA A 234 4.62 -1.23 -14.30
N GLN A 235 4.41 -0.73 -13.08
CA GLN A 235 4.67 -1.47 -11.83
C GLN A 235 3.84 -2.76 -11.77
N ALA A 236 2.56 -2.70 -12.13
CA ALA A 236 1.69 -3.88 -12.18
C ALA A 236 2.18 -4.91 -13.20
N ALA A 237 2.66 -4.48 -14.37
CA ALA A 237 3.23 -5.37 -15.37
C ALA A 237 4.57 -5.99 -14.92
N GLU A 238 5.43 -5.22 -14.26
CA GLU A 238 6.67 -5.73 -13.65
C GLU A 238 6.37 -6.77 -12.57
N LEU A 239 5.34 -6.54 -11.75
CA LEU A 239 4.90 -7.47 -10.72
C LEU A 239 4.31 -8.75 -11.32
N ASP A 240 3.48 -8.66 -12.38
CA ASP A 240 2.96 -9.83 -13.09
C ASP A 240 4.10 -10.65 -13.75
N GLN A 241 5.08 -9.96 -14.35
CA GLN A 241 6.26 -10.62 -14.90
C GLN A 241 7.11 -11.29 -13.80
N HIS A 242 7.26 -10.65 -12.65
CA HIS A 242 7.97 -11.21 -11.52
C HIS A 242 7.25 -12.44 -10.97
N THR A 243 5.95 -12.32 -10.65
CA THR A 243 5.15 -13.40 -10.04
C THR A 243 5.01 -14.61 -10.97
N SER A 244 4.90 -14.39 -12.29
CA SER A 244 4.88 -15.47 -13.27
C SER A 244 6.23 -16.19 -13.44
N GLY A 245 7.35 -15.50 -13.17
CA GLY A 245 8.71 -16.05 -13.24
C GLY A 245 9.28 -16.55 -11.91
N CYS A 246 8.73 -16.11 -10.78
CA CYS A 246 9.29 -16.36 -9.46
C CYS A 246 9.05 -17.81 -9.02
N GLN A 247 10.14 -18.51 -8.71
CA GLN A 247 10.10 -19.89 -8.19
C GLN A 247 10.23 -19.96 -6.66
N GLN A 248 10.40 -18.82 -6.01
CA GLN A 248 10.41 -18.72 -4.55
C GLN A 248 8.97 -18.76 -4.04
N SER A 249 8.74 -19.27 -2.83
CA SER A 249 7.42 -19.10 -2.21
C SER A 249 7.18 -17.61 -1.93
N VAL A 250 5.92 -17.20 -1.97
CA VAL A 250 5.49 -15.80 -1.73
C VAL A 250 6.17 -15.23 -0.48
N GLU A 251 6.12 -15.98 0.63
CA GLU A 251 6.73 -15.65 1.94
C GLU A 251 8.24 -15.39 1.89
N ASN A 252 8.96 -15.91 0.89
CA ASN A 252 10.43 -15.84 0.81
C ASN A 252 10.92 -14.91 -0.30
N CYS A 253 10.01 -14.32 -1.07
CA CYS A 253 10.37 -13.38 -2.12
C CYS A 253 9.97 -11.98 -1.69
N ALA A 254 10.95 -11.11 -1.43
CA ALA A 254 10.69 -9.75 -0.95
C ALA A 254 9.69 -8.97 -1.82
N THR A 255 9.70 -9.20 -3.13
CA THR A 255 8.76 -8.58 -4.09
C THR A 255 7.36 -9.19 -3.99
N CYS A 256 7.22 -10.52 -3.92
CA CYS A 256 5.90 -11.14 -3.77
C CYS A 256 5.32 -10.92 -2.37
N SER A 257 6.14 -10.91 -1.31
CA SER A 257 5.69 -10.81 0.07
C SER A 257 5.17 -9.42 0.42
N ALA A 258 5.84 -8.36 -0.06
CA ALA A 258 5.43 -6.98 0.20
C ALA A 258 4.08 -6.64 -0.45
N GLU A 259 3.81 -7.22 -1.61
CA GLU A 259 2.61 -6.94 -2.41
C GLU A 259 1.42 -7.84 -2.03
N GLU A 260 1.61 -9.14 -1.75
CA GLU A 260 0.48 -10.03 -1.43
C GLU A 260 -0.06 -9.90 0.00
N HIS A 261 0.71 -9.39 0.97
CA HIS A 261 0.32 -9.49 2.39
C HIS A 261 -0.17 -8.18 3.05
N ASP A 262 0.39 -7.01 2.73
CA ASP A 262 0.08 -5.79 3.48
C ASP A 262 -0.63 -4.68 2.66
N SER A 263 -0.53 -4.70 1.32
CA SER A 263 -1.01 -3.59 0.46
C SER A 263 -1.84 -4.01 -0.75
N ALA A 264 -2.07 -5.32 -0.97
CA ALA A 264 -2.60 -5.85 -2.23
C ALA A 264 -3.90 -5.16 -2.68
N ALA A 265 -4.86 -5.00 -1.77
CA ALA A 265 -6.17 -4.44 -2.09
C ALA A 265 -6.06 -2.99 -2.62
N TYR A 266 -5.32 -2.14 -1.92
CA TYR A 266 -5.13 -0.73 -2.32
C TYR A 266 -4.32 -0.58 -3.61
N PHE A 267 -3.31 -1.43 -3.82
CA PHE A 267 -2.53 -1.43 -5.06
C PHE A 267 -3.41 -1.82 -6.25
N TRP A 268 -4.18 -2.91 -6.15
CA TRP A 268 -5.03 -3.35 -7.26
C TRP A 268 -6.20 -2.41 -7.54
N ASP A 269 -6.73 -1.73 -6.53
CA ASP A 269 -7.70 -0.65 -6.72
C ASP A 269 -7.06 0.54 -7.48
N SER A 270 -5.81 0.89 -7.17
CA SER A 270 -5.05 1.91 -7.91
C SER A 270 -4.76 1.50 -9.36
N VAL A 271 -4.43 0.23 -9.62
CA VAL A 271 -4.27 -0.32 -10.99
C VAL A 271 -5.55 -0.18 -11.80
N THR A 272 -6.68 -0.46 -11.15
CA THR A 272 -7.99 -0.35 -11.76
C THR A 272 -8.36 1.11 -12.08
N ALA A 273 -8.09 2.03 -11.15
CA ALA A 273 -8.25 3.48 -11.37
C ALA A 273 -7.32 3.99 -12.48
N ALA A 274 -6.07 3.52 -12.54
CA ALA A 274 -5.11 3.87 -13.60
C ALA A 274 -5.57 3.40 -14.99
N HIS A 275 -6.13 2.19 -15.09
CA HIS A 275 -6.76 1.72 -16.33
C HIS A 275 -7.92 2.61 -16.77
N ASP A 276 -8.82 2.97 -15.85
CA ASP A 276 -9.95 3.85 -16.16
C ASP A 276 -9.48 5.24 -16.60
N ARG A 277 -8.44 5.79 -15.95
CA ARG A 277 -7.84 7.06 -16.31
C ARG A 277 -7.34 7.05 -17.76
N LEU A 278 -6.56 6.03 -18.15
CA LEU A 278 -6.04 5.92 -19.51
C LEU A 278 -7.12 5.54 -20.53
N ALA A 279 -8.13 4.78 -20.12
CA ALA A 279 -9.29 4.49 -20.97
C ALA A 279 -10.07 5.77 -21.30
N GLY A 280 -10.24 6.67 -20.34
CA GLY A 280 -10.87 7.98 -20.53
C GLY A 280 -10.15 8.86 -21.56
N LEU A 281 -8.83 8.74 -21.70
CA LEU A 281 -8.04 9.46 -22.72
C LEU A 281 -8.19 8.86 -24.13
N THR A 282 -8.41 7.55 -24.23
CA THR A 282 -8.53 6.83 -25.50
C THR A 282 -9.96 6.79 -26.03
N ALA A 283 -10.94 6.99 -25.15
CA ALA A 283 -12.33 7.21 -25.51
C ALA A 283 -12.54 8.65 -26.03
N GLU A 284 -11.93 8.98 -27.17
CA GLU A 284 -12.50 10.02 -28.02
C GLU A 284 -13.98 9.67 -28.27
N PRO A 285 -14.90 10.65 -28.21
CA PRO A 285 -16.21 10.45 -28.78
C PRO A 285 -16.02 10.38 -30.28
N ILE A 286 -15.80 9.18 -30.81
CA ILE A 286 -16.10 8.87 -32.21
C ILE A 286 -17.58 9.21 -32.33
N GLY A 287 -17.87 10.41 -32.86
CA GLY A 287 -19.23 10.80 -33.15
C GLY A 287 -19.89 9.65 -33.89
N GLU A 288 -21.03 9.19 -33.39
CA GLU A 288 -21.86 8.25 -34.12
C GLU A 288 -22.01 8.80 -35.53
N VAL A 289 -21.31 8.19 -36.49
CA VAL A 289 -21.59 8.37 -37.90
C VAL A 289 -23.05 7.98 -38.01
N ASP A 290 -23.91 8.94 -38.40
CA ASP A 290 -25.32 8.68 -38.64
C ASP A 290 -25.45 7.52 -39.63
N VAL A 291 -25.72 6.33 -39.09
CA VAL A 291 -25.77 5.07 -39.84
C VAL A 291 -26.96 5.08 -40.81
N ASN A 292 -27.77 6.16 -40.84
CA ASN A 292 -28.87 6.35 -41.78
C ASN A 292 -28.45 6.90 -43.15
N ASP A 293 -27.20 7.37 -43.35
CA ASP A 293 -26.78 7.98 -44.64
C ASP A 293 -26.02 7.04 -45.60
N ALA A 294 -25.95 5.73 -45.30
CA ALA A 294 -25.30 4.76 -46.19
C ALA A 294 -26.24 4.24 -47.31
N PRO A 295 -25.94 4.44 -48.61
CA PRO A 295 -26.87 4.24 -49.74
C PRO A 295 -27.15 2.77 -50.17
N TRP A 296 -26.91 1.76 -49.33
CA TRP A 296 -26.86 0.35 -49.79
C TRP A 296 -27.78 -0.68 -49.11
N ARG A 297 -28.82 -0.30 -48.35
CA ARG A 297 -29.77 -1.30 -47.80
C ARG A 297 -31.13 -1.33 -48.48
N TRP A 298 -31.32 -2.37 -49.30
CA TRP A 298 -32.62 -2.88 -49.72
C TRP A 298 -33.22 -3.79 -48.63
N ASN A 299 -34.47 -3.50 -48.25
CA ASN A 299 -35.52 -4.39 -47.71
C ASN A 299 -35.34 -5.09 -46.33
N THR A 300 -35.82 -4.42 -45.27
CA THR A 300 -36.77 -4.99 -44.28
C THR A 300 -37.52 -3.84 -43.59
N PRO A 301 -38.84 -3.96 -43.29
CA PRO A 301 -39.65 -2.82 -42.84
C PRO A 301 -39.42 -2.52 -41.35
N ALA A 302 -38.94 -1.31 -41.06
CA ALA A 302 -38.83 -0.76 -39.72
C ALA A 302 -40.20 -0.23 -39.23
N VAL A 303 -40.53 -0.54 -37.97
CA VAL A 303 -41.58 0.13 -37.19
C VAL A 303 -40.95 1.38 -36.58
N SER A 304 -41.46 2.56 -36.94
CA SER A 304 -40.95 3.85 -36.48
C SER A 304 -41.24 4.10 -35.00
N GLY A 305 -40.20 4.38 -34.21
CA GLY A 305 -40.35 5.00 -32.89
C GLY A 305 -40.71 6.47 -33.03
N VAL A 306 -41.97 6.81 -32.75
CA VAL A 306 -42.45 8.18 -32.56
C VAL A 306 -42.15 8.58 -31.11
N PRO A 307 -41.58 9.76 -30.81
CA PRO A 307 -41.32 10.17 -29.44
C PRO A 307 -42.65 10.38 -28.68
N GLU A 308 -42.82 9.70 -27.55
CA GLU A 308 -44.02 9.79 -26.71
C GLU A 308 -44.17 11.18 -26.11
N ARG A 309 -45.34 11.79 -26.32
CA ARG A 309 -45.73 13.07 -25.72
C ARG A 309 -46.30 12.82 -24.33
N ALA A 310 -45.88 13.61 -23.34
CA ALA A 310 -46.47 13.59 -22.00
C ALA A 310 -48.02 13.77 -22.07
N PRO A 311 -48.80 12.97 -21.32
CA PRO A 311 -50.25 12.99 -21.42
C PRO A 311 -50.84 14.32 -20.92
N GLU A 312 -51.76 14.89 -21.69
CA GLU A 312 -52.41 16.15 -21.34
C GLU A 312 -53.23 16.04 -20.03
N PRO A 313 -53.24 17.09 -19.18
CA PRO A 313 -54.02 17.12 -17.95
C PRO A 313 -55.50 16.87 -18.22
N GLY A 314 -56.04 15.79 -17.63
CA GLY A 314 -57.44 15.39 -17.79
C GLY A 314 -57.67 14.19 -18.72
N SER A 315 -56.62 13.68 -19.37
CA SER A 315 -56.69 12.42 -20.13
C SER A 315 -57.04 11.23 -19.21
N TRP A 316 -57.64 10.20 -19.80
CA TRP A 316 -58.02 8.97 -19.10
C TRP A 316 -56.81 8.27 -18.43
N ILE A 317 -55.61 8.40 -19.01
CA ILE A 317 -54.34 7.88 -18.46
C ILE A 317 -53.94 8.64 -17.19
N ALA A 318 -54.06 9.98 -17.18
CA ALA A 318 -53.81 10.81 -16.00
C ALA A 318 -54.81 10.56 -14.85
N ARG A 319 -55.95 9.89 -15.11
CA ARG A 319 -56.98 9.57 -14.09
C ARG A 319 -56.86 8.17 -13.48
N ASN A 320 -56.03 7.29 -14.04
CA ASN A 320 -55.93 5.89 -13.58
C ASN A 320 -54.51 5.47 -13.13
N LEU A 321 -53.55 6.40 -13.12
CA LEU A 321 -52.29 6.18 -12.41
C LEU A 321 -52.52 6.51 -10.92
N PRO A 322 -52.29 5.58 -9.99
CA PRO A 322 -52.39 5.87 -8.57
C PRO A 322 -51.31 6.92 -8.22
N ALA A 323 -51.71 8.00 -7.57
CA ALA A 323 -50.77 8.97 -7.03
C ALA A 323 -49.85 8.26 -6.03
N SER A 324 -48.55 8.21 -6.33
CA SER A 324 -47.55 7.70 -5.38
C SER A 324 -47.66 8.47 -4.06
N PRO A 325 -47.88 7.81 -2.92
CA PRO A 325 -47.79 8.46 -1.63
C PRO A 325 -46.33 8.85 -1.37
N ASN A 326 -46.17 10.09 -0.93
CA ASN A 326 -44.92 10.72 -0.52
C ASN A 326 -44.37 10.00 0.73
N PRO A 327 -43.21 9.31 0.70
CA PRO A 327 -42.61 8.71 1.88
C PRO A 327 -41.78 9.77 2.61
N ALA A 328 -42.45 10.71 3.26
CA ALA A 328 -41.82 11.67 4.15
C ALA A 328 -42.76 11.92 5.34
N ARG A 329 -42.41 11.31 6.48
CA ARG A 329 -43.12 11.25 7.79
C ARG A 329 -43.91 9.96 8.04
N ASP A 330 -43.22 8.90 8.45
CA ASP A 330 -43.50 8.17 9.71
C ASP A 330 -42.58 6.95 9.79
N SER A 331 -41.33 7.14 10.21
CA SER A 331 -40.35 6.06 10.45
C SER A 331 -39.67 6.25 11.81
N GLY A 332 -40.46 6.53 12.84
CA GLY A 332 -39.98 6.56 14.21
C GLY A 332 -40.48 5.34 14.97
N GLU A 333 -39.95 4.14 14.68
CA GLU A 333 -40.04 2.98 15.60
C GLU A 333 -39.27 1.71 15.16
N ILE A 334 -38.40 1.77 14.15
CA ILE A 334 -37.56 0.61 13.72
C ILE A 334 -36.10 1.05 13.64
N ASP A 335 -35.58 1.63 14.72
CA ASP A 335 -34.17 2.07 14.83
C ASP A 335 -33.46 1.45 16.06
N GLU A 336 -34.18 0.75 16.96
CA GLU A 336 -33.61 0.32 18.26
C GLU A 336 -33.01 -1.11 18.27
N LEU A 337 -32.81 -1.76 17.11
CA LEU A 337 -32.36 -3.16 17.04
C LEU A 337 -31.04 -3.39 16.27
N PHE A 338 -30.45 -2.33 15.71
CA PHE A 338 -29.11 -2.31 15.11
C PHE A 338 -28.16 -1.30 15.80
N ASP A 339 -28.46 -0.91 17.03
CA ASP A 339 -27.66 -0.01 17.87
C ASP A 339 -26.35 -0.68 18.41
N ASP A 340 -25.53 -1.27 17.54
CA ASP A 340 -24.09 -1.43 17.82
C ASP A 340 -23.25 -0.37 17.06
N ASP A 341 -23.92 0.70 16.61
CA ASP A 341 -23.33 1.97 16.16
C ASP A 341 -22.40 2.59 17.21
N GLY A 342 -22.52 2.20 18.47
CA GLY A 342 -21.60 2.57 19.55
C GLY A 342 -20.17 2.12 19.28
N GLY A 343 -19.96 0.92 18.73
CA GLY A 343 -18.62 0.39 18.46
C GLY A 343 -17.90 1.16 17.36
N TRP A 344 -18.60 1.50 16.28
CA TRP A 344 -18.02 2.27 15.17
C TRP A 344 -17.80 3.73 15.55
N ALA A 345 -18.75 4.35 16.26
CA ALA A 345 -18.59 5.72 16.77
C ALA A 345 -17.45 5.83 17.78
N GLN A 346 -17.29 4.83 18.65
CA GLN A 346 -16.16 4.74 19.58
C GLN A 346 -14.84 4.57 18.84
N HIS A 347 -14.76 3.66 17.86
CA HIS A 347 -13.56 3.46 17.05
C HIS A 347 -13.15 4.74 16.30
N GLN A 348 -14.12 5.46 15.72
CA GLN A 348 -13.85 6.75 15.09
C GLN A 348 -13.43 7.83 16.10
N ALA A 349 -13.93 7.80 17.35
CA ALA A 349 -13.49 8.69 18.40
C ALA A 349 -12.03 8.42 18.80
N GLU A 350 -11.67 7.13 18.95
CA GLU A 350 -10.30 6.68 19.23
C GLU A 350 -9.34 7.10 18.10
N LEU A 351 -9.70 6.92 16.82
CA LEU A 351 -8.87 7.36 15.69
C LEU A 351 -8.68 8.89 15.64
N ARG A 352 -9.71 9.67 16.03
CA ARG A 352 -9.59 11.14 16.12
C ARG A 352 -8.68 11.56 17.26
N GLU A 353 -8.75 10.86 18.40
CA GLU A 353 -7.88 11.09 19.55
C GLU A 353 -6.42 10.74 19.22
N ASP A 354 -6.18 9.59 18.60
CA ASP A 354 -4.84 9.18 18.13
C ASP A 354 -4.26 10.19 17.16
N ARG A 355 -5.04 10.65 16.17
CA ARG A 355 -4.57 11.66 15.20
C ARG A 355 -4.25 12.99 15.89
N ALA A 356 -5.08 13.42 16.83
CA ALA A 356 -4.83 14.64 17.60
C ALA A 356 -3.56 14.51 18.45
N TYR A 357 -3.34 13.34 19.05
CA TYR A 357 -2.12 13.03 19.79
C TYR A 357 -0.89 13.06 18.88
N ILE A 358 -0.92 12.37 17.73
CA ILE A 358 0.20 12.30 16.77
C ILE A 358 0.62 13.70 16.33
N THR A 359 -0.33 14.54 15.90
CA THR A 359 -0.02 15.91 15.47
C THR A 359 0.52 16.77 16.63
N ALA A 360 -0.07 16.66 17.83
CA ALA A 360 0.42 17.39 19.00
C ALA A 360 1.83 16.95 19.40
N ARG A 361 2.11 15.64 19.33
CA ARG A 361 3.40 15.04 19.64
C ARG A 361 4.45 15.43 18.60
N ALA A 362 4.10 15.39 17.31
CA ALA A 362 4.97 15.84 16.22
C ALA A 362 5.44 17.29 16.43
N GLY A 363 4.54 18.18 16.87
CA GLY A 363 4.86 19.57 17.21
C GLY A 363 5.80 19.73 18.42
N GLN A 364 5.85 18.75 19.32
CA GLN A 364 6.72 18.76 20.50
C GLN A 364 8.09 18.11 20.24
N LEU A 365 8.20 17.24 19.24
CA LEU A 365 9.44 16.56 18.91
C LEU A 365 10.47 17.52 18.31
N GLY A 366 11.66 17.55 18.92
CA GLY A 366 12.85 18.10 18.26
C GLY A 366 13.21 17.26 17.02
N VAL A 367 13.83 17.88 16.01
CA VAL A 367 14.21 17.18 14.76
C VAL A 367 15.11 15.98 15.04
N GLU A 368 16.11 16.15 15.92
CA GLU A 368 17.01 15.06 16.30
C GLU A 368 16.29 13.95 17.09
N GLN A 369 15.30 14.31 17.91
CA GLN A 369 14.49 13.33 18.63
C GLN A 369 13.61 12.53 17.66
N ALA A 370 13.02 13.18 16.66
CA ALA A 370 12.26 12.51 15.61
C ALA A 370 13.16 11.57 14.78
N ARG A 371 14.38 11.98 14.43
CA ARG A 371 15.37 11.12 13.75
C ARG A 371 15.81 9.93 14.61
N GLU A 372 15.91 10.10 15.92
CA GLU A 372 16.26 9.02 16.84
C GLU A 372 15.13 7.99 16.92
N ILE A 373 13.88 8.44 17.04
CA ILE A 373 12.70 7.55 17.06
C ILE A 373 12.61 6.74 15.76
N VAL A 374 12.83 7.36 14.59
CA VAL A 374 12.82 6.64 13.30
C VAL A 374 14.01 5.68 13.17
N ARG A 375 15.19 6.02 13.69
CA ARG A 375 16.31 5.05 13.73
C ARG A 375 16.02 3.88 14.66
N GLN A 376 15.39 4.14 15.80
CA GLN A 376 14.98 3.09 16.73
C GLN A 376 13.96 2.15 16.08
N ASP A 377 12.99 2.69 15.31
CA ASP A 377 12.05 1.93 14.48
C ASP A 377 12.78 1.01 13.47
N GLU A 378 13.74 1.55 12.72
CA GLU A 378 14.55 0.78 11.77
C GLU A 378 15.41 -0.31 12.45
N ASP A 379 16.04 0.00 13.58
CA ASP A 379 16.86 -0.93 14.34
C ASP A 379 16.01 -2.09 14.90
N ILE A 380 14.82 -1.78 15.41
CA ILE A 380 13.89 -2.78 15.92
C ILE A 380 13.32 -3.62 14.77
N ALA A 381 12.89 -3.00 13.66
CA ALA A 381 12.41 -3.74 12.49
C ALA A 381 13.49 -4.67 11.91
N GLY A 382 14.73 -4.18 11.82
CA GLY A 382 15.88 -4.98 11.40
C GLY A 382 16.19 -6.13 12.37
N HIS A 383 16.04 -5.88 13.67
CA HIS A 383 16.18 -6.91 14.69
C HIS A 383 15.08 -7.97 14.57
N LEU A 384 13.81 -7.58 14.47
CA LEU A 384 12.66 -8.49 14.35
C LEU A 384 12.77 -9.35 13.08
N ALA A 385 13.21 -8.78 11.97
CA ALA A 385 13.43 -9.54 10.73
C ALA A 385 14.57 -10.57 10.84
N GLY A 386 15.56 -10.35 11.72
CA GLY A 386 16.73 -11.21 11.89
C GLY A 386 16.70 -12.12 13.13
N CYS A 387 15.78 -11.90 14.07
CA CYS A 387 15.75 -12.60 15.34
C CYS A 387 15.12 -13.98 15.17
N ASN A 388 15.91 -15.03 15.44
CA ASN A 388 15.44 -16.42 15.49
C ASN A 388 15.17 -16.92 16.92
N LEU A 389 15.25 -16.02 17.91
CA LEU A 389 14.94 -16.33 19.30
C LEU A 389 13.44 -16.14 19.52
N ASP A 390 12.88 -16.93 20.43
CA ASP A 390 11.51 -16.71 20.92
C ASP A 390 11.39 -15.28 21.50
N VAL A 391 10.24 -14.63 21.31
CA VAL A 391 9.98 -13.25 21.76
C VAL A 391 10.31 -13.07 23.24
N SER A 392 9.98 -14.08 24.06
CA SER A 392 10.26 -14.09 25.50
C SER A 392 11.74 -14.20 25.88
N GLN A 393 12.59 -14.64 24.94
CA GLN A 393 14.02 -14.91 25.15
C GLN A 393 14.92 -13.83 24.56
N CYS A 394 14.38 -12.99 23.68
CA CYS A 394 15.10 -11.85 23.16
C CYS A 394 14.72 -10.59 23.94
N ALA A 395 15.70 -9.95 24.58
CA ALA A 395 15.46 -8.71 25.33
C ALA A 395 14.80 -7.63 24.47
N ALA A 396 15.23 -7.46 23.22
CA ALA A 396 14.63 -6.51 22.28
C ALA A 396 13.18 -6.91 21.94
N CYS A 397 12.93 -8.14 21.50
CA CYS A 397 11.56 -8.58 21.18
C CYS A 397 10.61 -8.54 22.39
N SER A 398 11.11 -8.87 23.58
CA SER A 398 10.33 -8.88 24.83
C SER A 398 10.04 -7.47 25.37
N ALA A 399 10.89 -6.49 25.05
CA ALA A 399 10.63 -5.10 25.38
C ALA A 399 9.49 -4.57 24.49
N GLU A 400 9.45 -4.99 23.22
CA GLU A 400 8.39 -4.63 22.28
C GLU A 400 7.05 -5.30 22.58
N GLU A 401 7.02 -6.57 22.99
CA GLU A 401 5.75 -7.24 23.37
C GLU A 401 5.10 -6.58 24.60
N ARG A 402 5.88 -5.88 25.42
CA ARG A 402 5.37 -5.12 26.58
C ARG A 402 4.88 -3.73 26.21
N ASP A 403 5.27 -3.22 25.04
CA ASP A 403 4.70 -1.99 24.52
C ASP A 403 3.29 -2.31 24.00
N ASP A 404 2.31 -1.52 24.42
CA ASP A 404 0.90 -1.70 24.05
C ASP A 404 0.61 -1.30 22.58
N GLY A 405 1.66 -1.26 21.75
CA GLY A 405 1.65 -0.75 20.39
C GLY A 405 1.72 0.77 20.29
N SER A 406 1.81 1.51 21.41
CA SER A 406 1.82 2.97 21.39
C SER A 406 3.09 3.55 20.75
N PHE A 407 4.25 2.88 20.84
CA PHE A 407 5.46 3.30 20.15
C PHE A 407 5.24 3.37 18.63
N TRP A 408 4.80 2.26 18.03
CA TRP A 408 4.58 2.16 16.58
C TRP A 408 3.40 3.01 16.11
N LYS A 409 2.29 2.97 16.86
CA LYS A 409 1.04 3.64 16.48
C LYS A 409 1.14 5.15 16.63
N LEU A 410 1.83 5.65 17.66
CA LEU A 410 1.79 7.06 18.03
C LEU A 410 3.16 7.74 17.90
N GLU A 411 4.22 7.21 18.50
CA GLU A 411 5.54 7.89 18.55
C GLU A 411 6.25 7.87 17.20
N VAL A 412 6.31 6.73 16.51
CA VAL A 412 6.90 6.61 15.16
C VAL A 412 6.15 7.49 14.16
N ARG A 413 4.81 7.42 14.16
CA ARG A 413 3.95 8.26 13.31
C ARG A 413 4.19 9.76 13.57
N ALA A 414 4.28 10.17 14.83
CA ALA A 414 4.54 11.56 15.20
C ALA A 414 5.95 12.02 14.78
N ALA A 415 6.95 11.15 14.89
CA ALA A 415 8.31 11.42 14.42
C ALA A 415 8.37 11.55 12.90
N GLN A 416 7.69 10.68 12.15
CA GLN A 416 7.56 10.75 10.70
C GLN A 416 6.86 12.04 10.26
N GLU A 417 5.73 12.41 10.88
CA GLU A 417 5.01 13.66 10.57
C GLU A 417 5.89 14.89 10.85
N ARG A 418 6.68 14.86 11.93
CA ARG A 418 7.65 15.92 12.24
C ARG A 418 8.73 16.05 11.17
N LEU A 419 9.29 14.94 10.69
CA LEU A 419 10.32 14.96 9.65
C LEU A 419 9.74 15.38 8.30
N ALA A 420 8.56 14.89 7.93
CA ALA A 420 7.85 15.28 6.71
C ALA A 420 7.60 16.80 6.68
N GLY A 421 7.20 17.40 7.80
CA GLY A 421 6.98 18.84 7.91
C GLY A 421 8.23 19.71 7.67
N LEU A 422 9.45 19.15 7.77
CA LEU A 422 10.70 19.85 7.43
C LEU A 422 10.98 19.84 5.93
N HIS A 423 10.47 18.84 5.20
CA HIS A 423 10.61 18.74 3.75
C HIS A 423 9.66 19.68 2.99
N THR A 424 8.70 20.29 3.70
CA THR A 424 7.79 21.34 3.21
C THR A 424 8.32 22.78 3.41
N GLU A 425 9.63 22.98 3.50
CA GLU A 425 10.25 24.30 3.22
C GLU A 425 10.07 24.64 1.71
N PRO A 426 10.04 25.94 1.31
CA PRO A 426 9.66 26.35 -0.04
C PRO A 426 10.45 25.59 -1.11
N GLU A 427 9.76 25.14 -2.17
CA GLU A 427 10.31 24.20 -3.17
C GLU A 427 11.75 24.55 -3.56
N PRO A 428 12.67 23.57 -3.61
CA PRO A 428 14.00 23.79 -4.15
C PRO A 428 13.86 24.29 -5.59
N GLU A 429 14.60 25.36 -5.93
CA GLU A 429 14.63 25.93 -7.29
C GLU A 429 14.79 24.79 -8.31
N ARG A 430 13.80 24.59 -9.19
CA ARG A 430 13.86 23.55 -10.23
C ARG A 430 14.74 24.02 -11.39
N TRP A 431 15.78 23.24 -11.68
CA TRP A 431 16.70 23.46 -12.79
C TRP A 431 16.40 22.46 -13.91
N THR A 432 16.45 22.92 -15.16
CA THR A 432 16.25 22.11 -16.36
C THR A 432 17.35 22.39 -17.40
N TYR A 433 17.55 21.47 -18.34
CA TYR A 433 18.56 21.60 -19.38
C TYR A 433 17.93 22.05 -20.70
N LEU A 434 18.28 23.24 -21.17
CA LEU A 434 17.87 23.74 -22.48
C LEU A 434 18.90 23.31 -23.54
N ASN A 435 18.43 22.59 -24.57
CA ASN A 435 19.27 22.23 -25.72
C ASN A 435 19.26 23.39 -26.73
N LEU A 436 20.33 24.18 -26.79
CA LEU A 436 20.51 25.21 -27.80
C LEU A 436 21.29 24.61 -28.99
N PRO A 437 20.70 24.55 -30.19
CA PRO A 437 21.46 24.18 -31.38
C PRO A 437 22.55 25.21 -31.64
N GLY A 438 23.78 24.75 -31.87
CA GLY A 438 24.97 25.60 -32.00
C GLY A 438 24.78 26.70 -33.04
N ALA A 439 24.98 27.96 -32.62
CA ALA A 439 25.03 29.07 -33.55
C ALA A 439 26.28 28.91 -34.43
N ARG A 440 26.10 28.81 -35.76
CA ARG A 440 27.21 28.93 -36.71
C ARG A 440 27.90 30.27 -36.48
N ALA A 441 29.09 30.25 -35.92
CA ALA A 441 29.98 31.40 -35.92
C ALA A 441 30.23 31.79 -37.39
N ALA A 442 29.74 32.96 -37.77
CA ALA A 442 30.02 33.51 -39.08
C ALA A 442 31.53 33.78 -39.22
N GLU A 443 32.10 33.29 -40.32
CA GLU A 443 33.38 33.67 -40.95
C GLU A 443 34.68 33.03 -40.41
N GLY A 444 35.09 31.93 -41.06
CA GLY A 444 36.47 31.43 -41.13
C GLY A 444 36.61 30.35 -42.22
N PRO A 445 37.70 30.31 -43.02
CA PRO A 445 37.76 29.44 -44.20
C PRO A 445 38.19 28.00 -43.86
N GLU A 446 37.43 27.05 -44.42
CA GLU A 446 37.81 25.66 -44.74
C GLU A 446 38.48 24.82 -43.64
N ARG A 447 37.65 24.18 -42.79
CA ARG A 447 37.94 22.85 -42.25
C ARG A 447 36.69 21.97 -42.32
N ASP A 448 36.77 20.88 -43.09
CA ASP A 448 35.77 19.81 -43.21
C ASP A 448 35.73 18.96 -41.93
N THR A 449 35.03 19.45 -40.90
CA THR A 449 34.58 18.59 -39.80
C THR A 449 33.12 18.93 -39.47
N ASP A 450 32.20 18.17 -40.06
CA ASP A 450 30.74 18.23 -39.81
C ASP A 450 30.39 17.63 -38.44
N PHE A 451 30.82 18.29 -37.36
CA PHE A 451 30.42 17.90 -36.00
C PHE A 451 29.95 19.13 -35.22
N GLU A 452 28.65 19.42 -35.27
CA GLU A 452 27.99 20.41 -34.41
C GLU A 452 27.46 19.69 -33.17
N LEU A 453 28.08 19.91 -32.00
CA LEU A 453 27.53 19.47 -30.72
C LEU A 453 26.52 20.53 -30.22
N PRO A 454 25.29 20.14 -29.82
CA PRO A 454 24.36 21.07 -29.19
C PRO A 454 24.90 21.53 -27.82
N ALA A 455 24.86 22.84 -27.56
CA ALA A 455 25.19 23.37 -26.25
C ALA A 455 23.99 23.11 -25.31
N ARG A 456 24.20 22.34 -24.25
CA ARG A 456 23.22 22.19 -23.16
C ARG A 456 23.53 23.21 -22.08
N VAL A 457 22.58 24.10 -21.82
CA VAL A 457 22.67 25.12 -20.76
C VAL A 457 21.71 24.74 -19.64
N GLU A 458 22.21 24.70 -18.41
CA GLU A 458 21.38 24.49 -17.21
C GLU A 458 20.75 25.83 -16.81
N VAL A 459 19.42 25.87 -16.77
CA VAL A 459 18.63 27.09 -16.56
C VAL A 459 17.51 26.80 -15.58
N ARG A 460 17.01 27.80 -14.86
CA ARG A 460 15.83 27.59 -14.01
C ARG A 460 14.62 27.28 -14.91
N GLU A 461 13.69 26.46 -14.43
CA GLU A 461 12.52 26.05 -15.23
C GLU A 461 11.70 27.24 -15.73
N GLU A 462 11.53 28.27 -14.90
CA GLU A 462 10.89 29.54 -15.27
C GLU A 462 11.68 30.33 -16.34
N GLU A 463 13.02 30.20 -16.36
CA GLU A 463 13.89 30.83 -17.35
C GLU A 463 13.94 30.04 -18.66
N ALA A 464 13.71 28.73 -18.61
CA ALA A 464 13.75 27.83 -19.77
C ALA A 464 12.67 28.17 -20.79
N GLU A 465 11.46 28.50 -20.32
CA GLU A 465 10.36 28.92 -21.20
C GLU A 465 10.69 30.26 -21.87
N PHE A 466 11.20 31.23 -21.11
CA PHE A 466 11.63 32.52 -21.62
C PHE A 466 12.77 32.40 -22.65
N LEU A 467 13.81 31.61 -22.35
CA LEU A 467 14.93 31.34 -23.24
C LEU A 467 14.52 30.58 -24.51
N GLY A 468 13.58 29.64 -24.39
CA GLY A 468 13.01 28.92 -25.53
C GLY A 468 12.21 29.85 -26.46
N GLN A 469 11.38 30.74 -25.90
CA GLN A 469 10.65 31.75 -26.66
C GLN A 469 11.60 32.77 -27.31
N ALA A 470 12.59 33.24 -26.57
CA ALA A 470 13.64 34.14 -27.03
C ALA A 470 14.43 33.56 -28.22
N TRP A 471 14.84 32.30 -28.14
CA TRP A 471 15.53 31.61 -29.23
C TRP A 471 14.64 31.48 -30.47
N ASN A 472 13.36 31.15 -30.29
CA ASN A 472 12.42 31.03 -31.40
C ASN A 472 12.23 32.36 -32.15
N LEU A 473 12.21 33.48 -31.43
CA LEU A 473 12.14 34.83 -32.01
C LEU A 473 13.41 35.17 -32.80
N ALA A 474 14.59 34.87 -32.23
CA ALA A 474 15.88 35.09 -32.89
C ALA A 474 16.01 34.25 -34.18
N ARG A 475 15.58 32.98 -34.15
CA ARG A 475 15.57 32.09 -35.34
C ARG A 475 14.67 32.61 -36.46
N GLN A 476 13.58 33.29 -36.11
CA GLN A 476 12.67 33.91 -37.09
C GLN A 476 13.20 35.24 -37.65
N GLY A 477 14.40 35.67 -37.26
CA GLY A 477 14.98 36.94 -37.69
C GLY A 477 14.23 38.16 -37.13
N ARG A 478 13.51 37.99 -36.02
CA ARG A 478 12.79 39.07 -35.35
C ARG A 478 13.68 39.62 -34.23
N GLU A 479 13.86 40.93 -34.21
CA GLU A 479 14.54 41.60 -33.11
C GLU A 479 13.63 41.60 -31.87
N PHE A 480 14.23 41.46 -30.68
CA PHE A 480 13.51 41.72 -29.44
C PHE A 480 13.01 43.17 -29.45
N ALA A 481 11.73 43.36 -29.13
CA ALA A 481 11.16 44.70 -29.05
C ALA A 481 11.77 45.52 -27.91
N ASP A 482 12.30 44.84 -26.88
CA ASP A 482 12.90 45.44 -25.69
C ASP A 482 14.42 45.13 -25.62
N PRO A 483 15.30 46.14 -25.59
CA PRO A 483 16.73 45.98 -25.33
C PRO A 483 17.07 45.33 -23.98
N ASP A 484 16.19 45.44 -22.97
CA ASP A 484 16.42 44.88 -21.64
C ASP A 484 16.24 43.35 -21.62
N ASP A 485 15.38 42.80 -22.49
CA ASP A 485 15.24 41.34 -22.67
C ASP A 485 16.50 40.72 -23.26
N ARG A 486 17.19 41.44 -24.17
CA ARG A 486 18.48 41.01 -24.73
C ARG A 486 19.59 40.98 -23.67
N ALA A 487 19.58 41.92 -22.72
CA ALA A 487 20.55 41.96 -21.63
C ALA A 487 20.31 40.80 -20.63
N ARG A 488 19.05 40.48 -20.32
CA ARG A 488 18.68 39.34 -19.44
C ARG A 488 19.08 37.97 -20.00
N LEU A 489 19.14 37.83 -21.33
CA LEU A 489 19.56 36.59 -21.99
C LEU A 489 21.09 36.39 -22.02
N ALA A 490 21.87 37.48 -21.99
CA ALA A 490 23.33 37.41 -22.12
C ALA A 490 24.01 36.91 -20.83
N GLU A 491 23.47 37.29 -19.67
CA GLU A 491 24.09 37.02 -18.36
C GLU A 491 24.12 35.51 -17.99
N PRO A 492 23.02 34.73 -18.11
CA PRO A 492 23.04 33.30 -17.79
C PRO A 492 23.89 32.47 -18.78
N ILE A 493 23.94 32.88 -20.04
CA ILE A 493 24.75 32.21 -21.08
C ILE A 493 26.23 32.47 -20.81
N GLU A 494 26.63 33.71 -20.53
CA GLU A 494 28.01 34.04 -20.15
C GLU A 494 28.43 33.32 -18.86
N GLU A 495 27.54 33.23 -17.86
CA GLU A 495 27.81 32.51 -16.61
C GLU A 495 27.99 31.00 -16.81
N SER A 496 27.18 30.37 -17.68
CA SER A 496 27.32 28.94 -18.00
C SER A 496 28.63 28.65 -18.74
N TYR A 497 29.07 29.51 -19.67
CA TYR A 497 30.37 29.36 -20.34
C TYR A 497 31.53 29.55 -19.37
N LEU A 498 31.43 30.53 -18.45
CA LEU A 498 32.44 30.76 -17.41
C LEU A 498 32.60 29.54 -16.48
N ARG A 499 31.49 28.93 -16.03
CA ARG A 499 31.56 27.70 -15.21
C ARG A 499 32.18 26.52 -15.96
N GLN A 500 31.92 26.41 -17.27
CA GLN A 500 32.51 25.37 -18.11
C GLN A 500 34.02 25.56 -18.28
N ASP A 501 34.48 26.81 -18.47
CA ASP A 501 35.91 27.15 -18.55
C ASP A 501 36.63 26.94 -17.22
N GLU A 502 36.00 27.28 -16.09
CA GLU A 502 36.53 27.02 -14.75
C GLU A 502 36.67 25.51 -14.46
N PHE A 503 35.66 24.72 -14.84
CA PHE A 503 35.70 23.27 -14.68
C PHE A 503 36.73 22.63 -15.62
N ALA A 504 36.84 23.11 -16.87
CA ALA A 504 37.88 22.69 -17.79
C ALA A 504 39.28 23.01 -17.24
N ALA A 505 39.48 24.22 -16.71
CA ALA A 505 40.76 24.63 -16.12
C ALA A 505 41.17 23.78 -14.90
N ALA A 506 40.20 23.23 -14.16
CA ALA A 506 40.44 22.34 -13.03
C ALA A 506 40.91 20.93 -13.43
N LEU A 507 40.63 20.49 -14.67
CA LEU A 507 41.08 19.18 -15.17
C LEU A 507 42.57 19.19 -15.53
N SER A 508 43.30 18.20 -15.05
CA SER A 508 44.63 17.89 -15.60
C SER A 508 44.51 17.31 -17.01
N ILE A 509 45.60 17.39 -17.80
CA ILE A 509 45.64 16.80 -19.14
C ILE A 509 45.44 15.28 -19.07
N GLU A 510 45.97 14.64 -18.02
CA GLU A 510 45.82 13.19 -17.78
C GLU A 510 44.35 12.82 -17.50
N GLU A 511 43.66 13.59 -16.66
CA GLU A 511 42.23 13.38 -16.37
C GLU A 511 41.35 13.63 -17.59
N ALA A 512 41.61 14.71 -18.35
CA ALA A 512 40.89 14.97 -19.59
C ALA A 512 41.09 13.85 -20.63
N CYS A 513 42.33 13.36 -20.79
CA CYS A 513 42.63 12.21 -21.65
C CYS A 513 41.96 10.91 -21.17
N ALA A 514 41.89 10.67 -19.86
CA ALA A 514 41.24 9.49 -19.29
C ALA A 514 39.72 9.52 -19.51
N ILE A 515 39.08 10.69 -19.35
CA ILE A 515 37.65 10.90 -19.61
C ILE A 515 37.34 10.60 -21.08
N LEU A 516 38.11 11.16 -22.02
CA LEU A 516 37.89 10.94 -23.45
C LEU A 516 38.22 9.52 -23.91
N SER A 517 39.29 8.90 -23.38
CA SER A 517 39.63 7.51 -23.70
C SER A 517 38.54 6.57 -23.23
N ARG A 518 37.99 6.81 -22.03
CA ARG A 518 36.88 6.01 -21.50
C ARG A 518 35.61 6.17 -22.33
N ALA A 519 35.34 7.37 -22.82
CA ALA A 519 34.22 7.63 -23.73
C ALA A 519 34.38 6.89 -25.07
N ALA A 520 35.59 6.88 -25.64
CA ALA A 520 35.90 6.17 -26.87
C ALA A 520 35.78 4.64 -26.73
N GLU A 521 36.27 4.06 -25.61
CA GLU A 521 36.10 2.62 -25.32
C GLU A 521 34.63 2.22 -25.22
N LEU A 522 33.79 3.08 -24.65
CA LEU A 522 32.35 2.85 -24.51
C LEU A 522 31.63 2.98 -25.87
N ASP A 523 32.03 3.93 -26.71
CA ASP A 523 31.49 4.09 -28.07
C ASP A 523 31.87 2.90 -28.98
N GLU A 524 33.13 2.44 -28.91
CA GLU A 524 33.59 1.24 -29.64
C GLU A 524 32.86 -0.02 -29.17
N HIS A 525 32.58 -0.13 -27.86
CA HIS A 525 31.78 -1.22 -27.32
C HIS A 525 30.33 -1.14 -27.80
N ALA A 526 29.70 0.03 -27.77
CA ALA A 526 28.33 0.23 -28.25
C ALA A 526 28.19 -0.07 -29.75
N GLY A 527 29.17 0.32 -30.57
CA GLY A 527 29.18 0.06 -32.01
C GLY A 527 29.45 -1.40 -32.39
N SER A 528 30.06 -2.19 -31.50
CA SER A 528 30.39 -3.61 -31.74
C SER A 528 29.51 -4.60 -30.97
N CYS A 529 28.67 -4.11 -30.05
CA CYS A 529 27.81 -4.97 -29.24
C CYS A 529 26.59 -5.44 -30.06
N SER A 530 26.45 -6.76 -30.18
CA SER A 530 25.30 -7.40 -30.86
C SER A 530 24.19 -7.81 -29.88
N VAL A 531 24.38 -7.56 -28.60
CA VAL A 531 23.41 -7.82 -27.54
C VAL A 531 22.47 -6.60 -27.46
N PRO A 532 21.14 -6.79 -27.32
CA PRO A 532 20.22 -5.69 -27.07
C PRO A 532 20.72 -4.79 -25.92
N LEU A 533 20.56 -3.48 -26.07
CA LEU A 533 21.17 -2.47 -25.19
C LEU A 533 20.85 -2.70 -23.70
N GLU A 534 19.65 -3.20 -23.43
CA GLU A 534 19.07 -3.49 -22.11
C GLU A 534 19.71 -4.73 -21.44
N ASP A 535 20.18 -5.69 -22.25
CA ASP A 535 20.71 -6.98 -21.80
C ASP A 535 22.24 -6.99 -21.70
N CYS A 536 22.92 -5.96 -22.24
CA CYS A 536 24.36 -5.82 -22.14
C CYS A 536 24.71 -5.05 -20.85
N PRO A 537 25.39 -5.66 -19.86
CA PRO A 537 25.72 -4.99 -18.60
C PRO A 537 26.55 -3.72 -18.79
N THR A 538 27.34 -3.65 -19.86
CA THR A 538 28.17 -2.49 -20.20
C THR A 538 27.35 -1.38 -20.86
N CYS A 539 26.41 -1.71 -21.75
CA CYS A 539 25.54 -0.72 -22.42
C CYS A 539 24.40 -0.24 -21.50
N SER A 540 23.83 -1.10 -20.67
CA SER A 540 22.89 -0.74 -19.60
C SER A 540 23.57 0.15 -18.55
N ALA A 541 24.80 -0.20 -18.13
CA ALA A 541 25.58 0.69 -17.27
C ALA A 541 25.93 2.02 -17.95
N GLN A 542 26.06 2.08 -19.28
CA GLN A 542 26.21 3.32 -20.04
C GLN A 542 24.93 4.15 -20.03
N GLN A 543 23.75 3.54 -20.13
CA GLN A 543 22.46 4.25 -20.03
C GLN A 543 22.24 4.83 -18.62
N HIS A 544 22.57 4.08 -17.56
CA HIS A 544 22.45 4.56 -16.18
C HIS A 544 23.58 5.49 -15.74
N ARG A 545 24.81 5.29 -16.25
CA ARG A 545 25.94 6.19 -15.94
C ARG A 545 26.01 7.39 -16.86
N THR A 546 25.42 7.45 -18.05
CA THR A 546 25.38 8.73 -18.79
C THR A 546 24.44 9.76 -18.15
N ALA A 547 23.69 9.36 -17.10
CA ALA A 547 23.09 10.28 -16.12
C ALA A 547 24.06 10.72 -15.01
N GLY A 548 25.32 10.26 -15.01
CA GLY A 548 26.29 10.29 -13.90
C GLY A 548 27.58 11.11 -14.12
N PRO A 549 28.47 10.86 -15.11
CA PRO A 549 29.39 11.88 -15.60
C PRO A 549 28.62 12.74 -16.59
N SER A 550 28.29 13.96 -16.17
CA SER A 550 27.57 14.94 -16.96
C SER A 550 28.26 15.17 -18.30
N TRP A 551 27.49 15.41 -19.35
CA TRP A 551 27.99 15.92 -20.63
C TRP A 551 28.95 17.11 -20.45
N SER A 552 28.82 17.85 -19.35
CA SER A 552 29.73 18.90 -18.90
C SER A 552 31.17 18.40 -18.66
N ALA A 553 31.38 17.19 -18.16
CA ALA A 553 32.71 16.60 -17.99
C ALA A 553 33.38 16.25 -19.33
N LEU A 554 32.61 15.76 -20.30
CA LEU A 554 33.09 15.56 -21.67
C LEU A 554 33.41 16.88 -22.35
N ALA A 555 32.49 17.85 -22.26
CA ALA A 555 32.66 19.17 -22.85
C ALA A 555 33.87 19.91 -22.25
N ALA A 556 34.05 19.84 -20.92
CA ALA A 556 35.21 20.40 -20.25
C ALA A 556 36.51 19.67 -20.58
N ALA A 557 36.51 18.34 -20.77
CA ALA A 557 37.68 17.61 -21.24
C ALA A 557 38.08 18.01 -22.67
N TYR A 558 37.11 18.21 -23.57
CA TYR A 558 37.37 18.76 -24.91
C TYR A 558 37.92 20.19 -24.85
N THR A 559 37.27 21.09 -24.09
CA THR A 559 37.75 22.47 -23.88
C THR A 559 39.16 22.48 -23.28
N ARG A 560 39.46 21.58 -22.34
CA ARG A 560 40.78 21.51 -21.69
C ARG A 560 41.90 21.09 -22.64
N LEU A 561 41.59 20.22 -23.60
CA LEU A 561 42.55 19.74 -24.59
C LEU A 561 42.63 20.62 -25.85
N ASP A 562 41.71 21.58 -26.01
CA ASP A 562 41.79 22.55 -27.08
C ASP A 562 43.07 23.41 -26.93
N GLY A 563 43.87 23.47 -27.98
CA GLY A 563 45.20 24.11 -27.96
C GLY A 563 46.34 23.33 -27.30
N VAL A 564 46.12 22.14 -26.72
CA VAL A 564 47.20 21.28 -26.21
C VAL A 564 47.87 20.55 -27.38
N SER A 565 49.20 20.51 -27.42
CA SER A 565 49.90 19.87 -28.54
C SER A 565 49.76 18.34 -28.49
N ALA A 566 49.74 17.70 -29.66
CA ALA A 566 49.69 16.24 -29.76
C ALA A 566 50.87 15.54 -29.02
N ALA A 567 52.01 16.24 -28.87
CA ALA A 567 53.16 15.73 -28.13
C ALA A 567 52.91 15.69 -26.60
N GLU A 568 52.19 16.68 -26.06
CA GLU A 568 51.81 16.73 -24.65
C GLU A 568 50.72 15.70 -24.33
N ILE A 569 49.76 15.52 -25.23
CA ILE A 569 48.74 14.46 -25.14
C ILE A 569 49.39 13.07 -25.15
N ALA A 570 50.35 12.83 -26.05
CA ALA A 570 51.07 11.55 -26.14
C ALA A 570 51.95 11.28 -24.90
N ALA A 571 52.53 12.33 -24.30
CA ALA A 571 53.29 12.20 -23.07
C ALA A 571 52.40 11.82 -21.87
N ALA A 572 51.20 12.39 -21.78
CA ALA A 572 50.22 12.07 -20.74
C ALA A 572 49.62 10.66 -20.89
N GLY A 573 49.45 10.15 -22.11
CA GLY A 573 48.90 8.80 -22.38
C GLY A 573 49.88 7.63 -22.20
N SER A 574 51.15 7.89 -21.86
CA SER A 574 52.19 6.86 -21.77
C SER A 574 52.39 6.36 -20.33
N THR A 575 51.56 5.43 -19.87
CA THR A 575 51.76 4.75 -18.57
C THR A 575 53.10 3.99 -18.54
N PRO A 576 53.92 4.07 -17.45
CA PRO A 576 55.16 3.30 -17.36
C PRO A 576 54.86 1.79 -17.25
N GLY A 577 55.30 1.02 -18.23
CA GLY A 577 55.06 -0.44 -18.28
C GLY A 577 55.64 -1.18 -17.07
N ALA A 578 54.78 -1.92 -16.36
CA ALA A 578 55.19 -2.91 -15.37
C ALA A 578 55.86 -4.12 -16.08
N PRO A 579 57.03 -4.61 -15.62
CA PRO A 579 57.70 -5.72 -16.29
C PRO A 579 57.01 -7.06 -15.96
N GLU A 580 56.57 -7.77 -17.00
CA GLU A 580 56.14 -9.17 -16.95
C GLU A 580 57.26 -10.08 -16.42
N ARG A 581 56.91 -10.97 -15.47
CA ARG A 581 57.79 -12.06 -15.01
C ARG A 581 57.14 -13.40 -15.34
N ALA A 582 57.79 -14.20 -16.18
CA ALA A 582 57.43 -15.58 -16.46
C ALA A 582 57.63 -16.48 -15.21
N PRO A 583 56.86 -17.58 -15.04
CA PRO A 583 56.99 -18.45 -13.88
C PRO A 583 58.16 -19.42 -14.03
N GLU A 584 59.07 -19.46 -13.05
CA GLU A 584 60.11 -20.49 -12.96
C GLU A 584 59.62 -21.74 -12.19
N PRO A 585 59.96 -22.96 -12.65
CA PRO A 585 59.69 -24.19 -11.92
C PRO A 585 60.67 -24.36 -10.75
N GLY A 586 60.14 -24.36 -9.52
CA GLY A 586 60.91 -24.60 -8.29
C GLY A 586 60.77 -23.53 -7.19
N SER A 587 59.74 -22.68 -7.23
CA SER A 587 59.61 -21.58 -6.26
C SER A 587 59.31 -22.06 -4.82
N TRP A 588 59.89 -21.30 -3.88
CA TRP A 588 59.99 -21.50 -2.43
C TRP A 588 58.67 -21.77 -1.68
N ILE A 589 57.52 -21.46 -2.31
CA ILE A 589 56.17 -21.69 -1.76
C ILE A 589 55.84 -23.19 -1.71
N ALA A 590 56.43 -24.03 -2.57
CA ALA A 590 56.25 -25.48 -2.53
C ALA A 590 57.05 -26.19 -1.40
N ARG A 591 57.87 -25.47 -0.61
CA ARG A 591 58.78 -26.07 0.38
C ARG A 591 58.53 -25.70 1.84
N ASN A 592 57.50 -24.91 2.18
CA ASN A 592 57.30 -24.42 3.55
C ASN A 592 55.89 -24.57 4.15
N LEU A 593 55.19 -25.67 3.83
CA LEU A 593 54.11 -26.14 4.71
C LEU A 593 54.62 -27.33 5.53
N PRO A 594 54.81 -27.19 6.87
CA PRO A 594 55.03 -28.34 7.71
C PRO A 594 53.71 -29.06 8.03
N ALA A 595 53.74 -30.37 7.83
CA ALA A 595 52.81 -31.33 8.40
C ALA A 595 52.85 -31.27 9.94
N GLY A 596 51.68 -31.48 10.56
CA GLY A 596 51.38 -31.08 11.93
C GLY A 596 52.13 -31.77 13.08
N VAL A 597 52.13 -31.06 14.20
CA VAL A 597 52.37 -31.49 15.59
C VAL A 597 51.61 -30.48 16.50
N PRO A 598 51.00 -30.90 17.63
CA PRO A 598 49.90 -30.21 18.28
C PRO A 598 50.38 -29.04 19.14
N VAL A 599 49.62 -27.93 19.11
CA VAL A 599 49.88 -26.78 19.97
C VAL A 599 49.21 -26.99 21.33
N VAL A 600 50.06 -27.11 22.34
CA VAL A 600 49.77 -26.83 23.74
C VAL A 600 49.52 -25.32 23.84
N LEU A 601 48.33 -24.93 24.31
CA LEU A 601 48.07 -23.53 24.68
C LEU A 601 48.75 -23.26 26.01
N ASP A 602 49.80 -22.44 25.97
CA ASP A 602 50.34 -21.77 27.14
C ASP A 602 49.31 -20.75 27.62
N ARG A 603 49.04 -20.79 28.93
CA ARG A 603 48.32 -19.77 29.69
C ARG A 603 49.12 -18.47 29.59
N ASP A 604 48.42 -17.35 29.42
CA ASP A 604 48.75 -15.98 29.88
C ASP A 604 48.27 -14.92 28.88
N TYR A 605 46.95 -14.87 28.63
CA TYR A 605 46.28 -13.70 28.06
C TYR A 605 44.93 -13.51 28.76
N GLU A 606 44.92 -12.67 29.78
CA GLU A 606 43.69 -12.15 30.42
C GLU A 606 43.34 -10.82 29.73
N PRO A 607 42.15 -10.67 29.13
CA PRO A 607 41.60 -9.36 28.83
C PRO A 607 41.06 -8.74 30.12
N GLU A 608 41.40 -7.48 30.38
CA GLU A 608 40.88 -6.69 31.50
C GLU A 608 39.36 -6.54 31.36
N PHE A 609 38.62 -7.33 32.15
CA PHE A 609 37.20 -7.13 32.40
C PHE A 609 37.05 -6.06 33.49
N LEU A 610 36.21 -5.07 33.23
CA LEU A 610 35.68 -4.16 34.26
C LEU A 610 35.06 -5.00 35.37
N THR A 611 35.44 -4.71 36.61
CA THR A 611 34.97 -5.44 37.79
C THR A 611 33.55 -5.03 38.15
N ALA A 612 32.75 -6.00 38.61
CA ALA A 612 31.36 -5.82 39.06
C ALA A 612 31.14 -4.73 40.14
N GLU A 613 32.19 -4.18 40.73
CA GLU A 613 32.12 -3.06 41.68
C GLU A 613 31.95 -1.68 40.99
N GLU A 614 32.23 -1.55 39.68
CA GLU A 614 32.07 -0.28 38.95
C GLU A 614 30.63 -0.10 38.41
N ASP A 615 29.92 -1.20 38.11
CA ASP A 615 28.49 -1.21 37.72
C ASP A 615 27.56 -0.86 38.90
N GLU A 616 27.92 -1.29 40.13
CA GLU A 616 27.12 -0.95 41.33
C GLU A 616 27.19 0.54 41.70
N ALA A 617 28.28 1.24 41.33
CA ALA A 617 28.45 2.66 41.63
C ALA A 617 27.63 3.57 40.70
N GLU A 618 27.39 3.14 39.45
CA GLU A 618 26.59 3.88 38.48
C GLU A 618 25.07 3.68 38.73
N GLN A 619 24.66 2.49 39.18
CA GLN A 619 23.29 2.19 39.60
C GLN A 619 22.89 2.97 40.88
N LEU A 620 23.81 3.13 41.84
CA LEU A 620 23.58 3.89 43.09
C LEU A 620 23.43 5.41 42.87
N ALA A 621 23.95 5.96 41.77
CA ALA A 621 23.77 7.37 41.41
C ALA A 621 22.39 7.64 40.78
N TYR A 622 21.80 6.64 40.13
CA TYR A 622 20.47 6.73 39.53
C TYR A 622 19.36 6.63 40.59
N ASP A 623 19.51 5.72 41.56
CA ASP A 623 18.52 5.50 42.64
C ASP A 623 18.46 6.64 43.68
N ALA A 624 19.50 7.48 43.76
CA ALA A 624 19.54 8.63 44.67
C ALA A 624 18.73 9.84 44.16
N GLY A 625 18.29 9.83 42.89
CA GLY A 625 17.54 10.93 42.27
C GLY A 625 16.05 10.94 42.59
N ASP A 626 15.47 9.84 43.05
CA ASP A 626 14.00 9.65 43.10
C ASP A 626 13.41 9.51 44.53
N ALA A 627 14.21 9.78 45.56
CA ALA A 627 13.80 9.69 46.97
C ALA A 627 13.04 10.95 47.45
N GLY A 628 12.09 11.44 46.65
CA GLY A 628 11.38 12.70 46.84
C GLY A 628 9.92 12.62 47.26
N VAL A 629 9.35 11.46 47.62
CA VAL A 629 7.96 11.39 48.13
C VAL A 629 7.83 10.37 49.28
N ALA A 630 7.29 10.84 50.40
CA ALA A 630 7.13 10.08 51.63
C ALA A 630 6.07 8.95 51.52
N PRO A 631 6.23 7.84 52.25
CA PRO A 631 5.45 6.62 52.07
C PRO A 631 4.08 6.67 52.78
N TYR A 632 3.01 6.29 52.06
CA TYR A 632 1.73 5.92 52.68
C TYR A 632 1.80 4.45 53.11
N THR A 633 1.61 4.22 54.41
CA THR A 633 1.60 2.90 55.04
C THR A 633 0.16 2.41 55.22
N GLY A 634 -0.06 1.13 54.96
CA GLY A 634 -0.97 0.34 55.81
C GLY A 634 -2.22 -0.29 55.18
N MET A 635 -2.02 -1.54 54.74
CA MET A 635 -2.84 -2.74 54.97
C MET A 635 -4.34 -2.83 54.63
N ALA A 636 -4.58 -3.84 53.79
CA ALA A 636 -5.64 -4.84 53.68
C ALA A 636 -6.71 -5.03 54.78
N ASP A 637 -7.81 -5.62 54.28
CA ASP A 637 -8.89 -6.40 54.90
C ASP A 637 -10.21 -5.71 55.33
N ALA A 638 -11.20 -5.92 54.43
CA ALA A 638 -12.48 -6.61 54.68
C ALA A 638 -13.74 -5.84 55.16
N VAL A 639 -14.86 -6.31 54.57
CA VAL A 639 -16.25 -6.35 55.08
C VAL A 639 -17.21 -5.21 54.73
N HIS A 640 -18.28 -5.58 54.00
CA HIS A 640 -19.57 -4.90 53.88
C HIS A 640 -20.09 -4.31 55.22
N HIS A 641 -20.54 -3.05 55.24
CA HIS A 641 -21.86 -2.67 55.80
C HIS A 641 -22.17 -1.17 55.62
N ARG A 642 -23.44 -0.90 55.29
CA ARG A 642 -24.14 0.39 55.38
C ARG A 642 -23.89 1.10 56.71
N GLY A 643 -23.64 2.41 56.69
CA GLY A 643 -23.54 3.19 57.92
C GLY A 643 -23.44 4.69 57.70
N ARG A 644 -24.60 5.35 57.77
CA ARG A 644 -24.82 6.80 57.88
C ARG A 644 -24.01 7.35 59.07
N PHE A 645 -23.11 8.32 58.86
CA PHE A 645 -22.60 9.15 59.96
C PHE A 645 -22.53 10.63 59.60
N VAL A 646 -23.27 11.38 60.42
CA VAL A 646 -23.25 12.82 60.60
C VAL A 646 -21.95 13.19 61.30
N ALA A 647 -21.19 14.15 60.77
CA ALA A 647 -20.11 14.81 61.48
C ALA A 647 -20.37 16.32 61.54
N HIS A 648 -20.74 16.76 62.75
CA HIS A 648 -20.74 18.16 63.17
C HIS A 648 -19.35 18.78 62.96
N ARG A 649 -19.29 19.91 62.25
CA ARG A 649 -18.17 20.85 62.32
C ARG A 649 -18.71 22.20 62.85
N PRO A 650 -18.09 22.79 63.88
CA PRO A 650 -18.61 23.98 64.55
C PRO A 650 -18.39 25.23 63.71
N ALA A 651 -19.38 26.12 63.77
CA ALA A 651 -19.38 27.43 63.15
C ALA A 651 -18.21 28.28 63.65
N VAL A 652 -17.33 28.66 62.72
CA VAL A 652 -16.48 29.85 62.87
C VAL A 652 -17.22 30.96 62.13
N ALA A 653 -17.66 31.96 62.89
CA ALA A 653 -18.24 33.17 62.36
C ALA A 653 -17.14 33.99 61.68
N ASP A 654 -17.26 34.20 60.38
CA ASP A 654 -16.47 35.16 59.62
C ASP A 654 -17.40 36.30 59.15
N PRO A 655 -17.01 37.57 59.33
CA PRO A 655 -17.89 38.71 59.09
C PRO A 655 -17.89 39.12 57.60
N ALA A 656 -19.07 39.48 57.10
CA ALA A 656 -19.33 40.42 55.99
C ALA A 656 -18.41 40.27 54.74
N GLY A 657 -18.83 39.66 53.64
CA GLY A 657 -20.08 39.96 52.94
C GLY A 657 -20.02 41.26 52.12
N THR A 658 -18.93 41.53 51.38
CA THR A 658 -18.90 42.59 50.34
C THR A 658 -17.91 42.36 49.17
N GLY A 659 -17.15 41.26 49.09
CA GLY A 659 -16.09 41.13 48.07
C GLY A 659 -16.49 40.40 46.78
N THR A 660 -17.20 39.28 46.89
CA THR A 660 -17.33 38.34 45.77
C THR A 660 -18.38 38.78 44.75
N ASP A 661 -19.53 39.26 45.21
CA ASP A 661 -20.62 39.69 44.31
C ASP A 661 -20.26 40.96 43.53
N GLU A 662 -19.41 41.84 44.09
CA GLU A 662 -18.93 43.05 43.42
C GLU A 662 -17.88 42.71 42.34
N VAL A 663 -17.08 41.68 42.54
CA VAL A 663 -16.13 41.17 41.54
C VAL A 663 -16.88 40.46 40.41
N LEU A 664 -17.91 39.66 40.73
CA LEU A 664 -18.73 38.99 39.72
C LEU A 664 -19.53 40.00 38.87
N ALA A 665 -20.12 41.01 39.50
CA ALA A 665 -20.81 42.09 38.76
C ALA A 665 -19.85 42.90 37.86
N ARG A 666 -18.56 43.03 38.23
CA ARG A 666 -17.54 43.67 37.37
C ARG A 666 -17.11 42.79 36.20
N ILE A 667 -17.07 41.48 36.39
CA ILE A 667 -16.78 40.53 35.31
C ILE A 667 -17.93 40.52 34.31
N ASP A 668 -19.18 40.47 34.79
CA ASP A 668 -20.36 40.52 33.92
C ASP A 668 -20.47 41.84 33.14
N ALA A 669 -20.06 42.97 33.74
CA ALA A 669 -20.03 44.26 33.06
C ALA A 669 -18.92 44.39 31.99
N VAL A 670 -17.81 43.65 32.13
CA VAL A 670 -16.73 43.59 31.12
C VAL A 670 -17.08 42.62 30.00
N LEU A 671 -17.85 41.56 30.29
CA LEU A 671 -18.32 40.59 29.29
C LEU A 671 -19.58 41.06 28.54
N ALA A 672 -20.28 42.07 29.05
CA ALA A 672 -21.41 42.72 28.39
C ALA A 672 -21.00 43.83 27.41
N GLU A 673 -19.78 43.79 26.86
CA GLU A 673 -19.42 44.65 25.72
C GLU A 673 -20.28 44.26 24.51
N PRO A 674 -20.87 45.23 23.80
CA PRO A 674 -21.72 44.96 22.66
C PRO A 674 -20.89 44.32 21.54
N GLU A 675 -21.24 43.07 21.23
CA GLU A 675 -20.75 42.29 20.10
C GLU A 675 -20.65 43.19 18.85
N PRO A 676 -19.45 43.43 18.30
CA PRO A 676 -19.29 44.36 17.19
C PRO A 676 -20.02 43.78 15.96
N PRO A 677 -21.09 44.43 15.45
CA PRO A 677 -21.94 43.88 14.38
C PRO A 677 -21.27 43.90 12.99
N GLN A 678 -19.94 44.01 12.92
CA GLN A 678 -19.18 44.17 11.69
C GLN A 678 -18.48 42.88 11.25
N LEU A 679 -18.11 41.98 12.16
CA LEU A 679 -17.30 40.81 11.79
C LEU A 679 -18.08 39.79 10.95
N ASP A 680 -19.34 39.50 11.29
CA ASP A 680 -20.16 38.54 10.52
C ASP A 680 -20.47 39.04 9.11
N GLU A 681 -20.68 40.35 8.98
CA GLU A 681 -20.92 41.00 7.69
C GLU A 681 -19.64 41.04 6.84
N GLU A 682 -18.48 41.31 7.45
CA GLU A 682 -17.18 41.24 6.79
C GLU A 682 -16.84 39.80 6.36
N LEU A 683 -17.10 38.80 7.20
CA LEU A 683 -16.93 37.39 6.84
C LEU A 683 -17.85 36.96 5.71
N ARG A 684 -19.10 37.45 5.70
CA ARG A 684 -20.06 37.20 4.61
C ARG A 684 -19.58 37.84 3.30
N GLN A 685 -19.05 39.06 3.35
CA GLN A 685 -18.48 39.74 2.18
C GLN A 685 -17.22 39.04 1.67
N CYS A 686 -16.34 38.57 2.56
CA CYS A 686 -15.17 37.77 2.19
C CYS A 686 -15.56 36.46 1.50
N ARG A 687 -16.54 35.71 2.05
CA ARG A 687 -17.03 34.46 1.42
C ARG A 687 -17.64 34.71 0.04
N GLN A 688 -18.38 35.80 -0.11
CA GLN A 688 -18.93 36.19 -1.41
C GLN A 688 -17.82 36.53 -2.42
N ALA A 689 -16.79 37.27 -2.00
CA ALA A 689 -15.66 37.62 -2.86
C ALA A 689 -14.85 36.39 -3.31
N VAL A 690 -14.68 35.39 -2.43
CA VAL A 690 -14.03 34.11 -2.78
C VAL A 690 -14.85 33.35 -3.81
N ALA A 691 -16.16 33.20 -3.61
CA ALA A 691 -17.03 32.53 -4.57
C ALA A 691 -17.03 33.23 -5.95
N GLU A 692 -17.05 34.56 -5.97
CA GLU A 692 -16.98 35.33 -7.23
C GLU A 692 -15.62 35.16 -7.95
N ALA A 693 -14.53 34.99 -7.20
CA ALA A 693 -13.19 34.73 -7.75
C ALA A 693 -13.05 33.30 -8.30
N GLU A 694 -13.59 32.30 -7.58
CA GLU A 694 -13.63 30.90 -8.03
C GLU A 694 -14.46 30.76 -9.32
N ASP A 695 -15.63 31.40 -9.38
CA ASP A 695 -16.48 31.45 -10.58
C ASP A 695 -15.76 32.14 -11.76
N ALA A 696 -14.95 33.17 -11.49
CA ALA A 696 -14.16 33.85 -12.52
C ALA A 696 -13.04 32.96 -13.05
N ALA A 697 -12.31 32.26 -12.16
CA ALA A 697 -11.27 31.31 -12.54
C ALA A 697 -11.85 30.15 -13.37
N HIS A 698 -13.02 29.62 -12.98
CA HIS A 698 -13.70 28.57 -13.73
C HIS A 698 -14.10 29.03 -15.13
N ARG A 699 -14.63 30.25 -15.29
CA ARG A 699 -14.94 30.81 -16.63
C ARG A 699 -13.69 30.93 -17.51
N VAL A 700 -12.56 31.39 -16.97
CA VAL A 700 -11.31 31.50 -17.73
C VAL A 700 -10.80 30.12 -18.16
N ALA A 701 -10.91 29.11 -17.30
CA ALA A 701 -10.53 27.74 -17.64
C ALA A 701 -11.38 27.17 -18.78
N VAL A 702 -12.70 27.39 -18.74
CA VAL A 702 -13.63 26.98 -19.81
C VAL A 702 -13.33 27.71 -21.12
N GLU A 703 -13.11 29.04 -21.08
CA GLU A 703 -12.76 29.83 -22.27
C GLU A 703 -11.42 29.40 -22.89
N THR A 704 -10.44 29.03 -22.05
CA THR A 704 -9.14 28.53 -22.50
C THR A 704 -9.27 27.16 -23.18
N GLU A 705 -10.05 26.25 -22.60
CA GLU A 705 -10.30 24.94 -23.21
C GLU A 705 -11.10 25.07 -24.52
N ASP A 706 -12.08 25.96 -24.58
CA ASP A 706 -12.83 26.22 -25.82
C ASP A 706 -11.94 26.84 -26.91
N ALA A 707 -11.00 27.72 -26.54
CA ALA A 707 -10.00 28.24 -27.47
C ALA A 707 -9.06 27.15 -27.99
N ALA A 708 -8.56 26.29 -27.10
CA ALA A 708 -7.71 25.15 -27.48
C ALA A 708 -8.46 24.16 -28.37
N ARG A 709 -9.74 23.91 -28.09
CA ARG A 709 -10.62 23.09 -28.93
C ARG A 709 -10.82 23.70 -30.31
N ALA A 710 -11.07 25.01 -30.39
CA ALA A 710 -11.21 25.71 -31.66
C ALA A 710 -9.93 25.63 -32.52
N GLU A 711 -8.75 25.73 -31.89
CA GLU A 711 -7.46 25.57 -32.58
C GLU A 711 -7.26 24.15 -33.12
N ARG A 712 -7.59 23.11 -32.32
CA ARG A 712 -7.53 21.71 -32.77
C ARG A 712 -8.46 21.45 -33.95
N CYS A 713 -9.70 21.93 -33.89
CA CYS A 713 -10.65 21.82 -35.02
C CYS A 713 -10.13 22.54 -36.27
N ALA A 714 -9.51 23.71 -36.13
CA ALA A 714 -8.91 24.43 -37.26
C ALA A 714 -7.75 23.66 -37.90
N ARG A 715 -6.91 23.00 -37.09
CA ARG A 715 -5.82 22.13 -37.58
C ARG A 715 -6.37 20.92 -38.34
N TRP A 716 -7.34 20.20 -37.77
CA TRP A 716 -7.95 19.06 -38.46
C TRP A 716 -8.59 19.43 -39.79
N ASN A 717 -9.33 20.55 -39.85
CA ASN A 717 -9.89 21.03 -41.12
C ASN A 717 -8.79 21.34 -42.16
N THR A 718 -7.64 21.87 -41.71
CA THR A 718 -6.50 22.14 -42.60
C THR A 718 -5.86 20.85 -43.10
N ASP A 719 -5.74 19.84 -42.24
CA ASP A 719 -5.19 18.53 -42.59
C ASP A 719 -6.10 17.76 -43.56
N ASP A 720 -7.42 17.83 -43.39
CA ASP A 720 -8.40 17.25 -44.32
C ASP A 720 -8.38 17.94 -45.69
N GLU A 721 -8.27 19.27 -45.72
CA GLU A 721 -8.10 20.03 -46.96
C GLU A 721 -6.76 19.68 -47.66
N ALA A 722 -5.69 19.45 -46.90
CA ALA A 722 -4.40 19.02 -47.45
C ALA A 722 -4.46 17.57 -47.98
N GLY A 723 -5.08 16.65 -47.24
CA GLY A 723 -5.24 15.25 -47.65
C GLY A 723 -6.08 15.09 -48.92
N THR A 724 -7.16 15.87 -49.03
CA THR A 724 -8.00 15.89 -50.25
C THR A 724 -7.27 16.49 -51.45
N ALA A 725 -6.41 17.50 -51.26
CA ALA A 725 -5.60 18.05 -52.35
C ALA A 725 -4.56 17.04 -52.90
N VAL A 726 -3.97 16.21 -52.03
CA VAL A 726 -2.98 15.18 -52.43
C VAL A 726 -3.66 13.99 -53.12
N GLY A 727 -4.85 13.58 -52.65
CA GLY A 727 -5.60 12.47 -53.26
C GLY A 727 -6.07 12.74 -54.70
N VAL A 728 -6.39 13.99 -55.03
CA VAL A 728 -6.87 14.35 -56.38
C VAL A 728 -5.75 14.36 -57.43
N THR A 729 -4.49 14.52 -57.03
CA THR A 729 -3.35 14.47 -57.98
C THR A 729 -2.92 13.06 -58.36
N ASP A 730 -3.13 12.06 -57.48
CA ASP A 730 -2.74 10.68 -57.77
C ASP A 730 -3.72 9.96 -58.69
N GLU A 731 -5.02 10.26 -58.61
CA GLU A 731 -6.02 9.66 -59.52
C GLU A 731 -5.95 10.20 -60.96
N GLN A 732 -5.45 11.42 -61.17
CA GLN A 732 -5.21 11.95 -62.53
C GLN A 732 -3.87 11.50 -63.14
N GLY A 733 -2.97 10.89 -62.36
CA GLY A 733 -1.75 10.27 -62.86
C GLY A 733 -1.92 8.82 -63.32
N GLN A 734 -3.04 8.18 -62.98
CA GLN A 734 -3.34 6.77 -63.33
C GLN A 734 -4.40 6.60 -64.44
N ALA A 735 -5.01 7.68 -64.92
CA ALA A 735 -5.90 7.69 -66.09
C ALA A 735 -5.17 8.28 -67.31
#